data_AF-A0A1A6B101-F1
#
_entry.id   AF-A0A1A6B101-F1
#
_cell.length_a   1.000
_cell.length_b   1.000
_cell.length_c   1.000
_cell.angle_alpha   90.00
_cell.angle_beta   90.00
_cell.angle_gamma   90.00
#
_symmetry.space_group_name_H-M   'P 1'
#
loop_
_entity.id
_entity.type
_entity.pdbx_description
1 polymer ?
#
loop_
_entity_poly.entity_id
_entity_poly.type
_entity_poly.pdbx_seq_one_letter_code
_entity_poly.pdbx_strand_id
1 'polypeptide(L)'
;MNRRKICLILAITFVCSCCPPLVSKVYARDYNGDSSLYYEGIDSGIVFPDKNLDKAIREKLNKVNEPITISDLSGITKLSIRNKDIRSLSGLERLNNLESLDLSFNKIEDLTPIANLKQLNTLYLYENKIENLTPLAHLKHLEKLNASNNEIKNIDPLAGRDSLRELTLSSNKIENLGALWSLNGLKTLMLDDNKISDVVYLKHLCNLQSLYLSKNNIKDVTPLNNLTNLTKLYLDQNPFNDGKPLLELKNLKRISLDKDKIDNIKDFNNSKFEDLVWLKYDGQEITDFDKLNNIVDDANVEVTFKDTNLEKAIRDKIDKPSGSLYKYDVEFISDLDLFDKGIKDLSGIENLARLKSLNLSKDDIVDLSNIKYLDNLEQLYLNGSKIEKLDDLEDLTSLKKLQVCGAKISDISPIENLTKLETLNLSDNDITDIESLKDLKNLESLDLSKNHITDIDSLESLVNLTSLSLDENNISSINCTAFMPELETLSINKNKVTSLIPLKSNTKLTRLLADENKLTSLEGINSTVKLKEIRGDSNKIKDISALEKLNDLQLVSLIKNEISDITSLKNAKSIQSLYLSNNKISDIVPLSEMDNMVRLYLDSNKISDIAPLSSMKNLKTLYLSKNDITSISKLGNLTKLETLDVGDNSIYDISPINSMRSLKNLTLTNTDVPKYIINSISKDIDVTD
;
A
#
# COMPACT_ATOMS: atom_id res chain seq x y z
N MET A 1 20.06 69.14 -25.64
CA MET A 1 21.01 68.76 -24.57
C MET A 1 20.21 68.40 -23.31
N ASN A 2 20.19 67.11 -23.00
CA ASN A 2 19.94 66.46 -21.70
C ASN A 2 19.63 67.35 -20.46
N ARG A 3 18.50 67.12 -19.77
CA ARG A 3 18.41 66.53 -18.41
C ARG A 3 17.07 66.80 -17.70
N ARG A 4 16.46 65.68 -17.27
CA ARG A 4 15.72 65.42 -16.01
C ARG A 4 14.57 66.34 -15.60
N LYS A 5 13.35 65.78 -15.60
CA LYS A 5 12.37 66.00 -14.53
C LYS A 5 11.97 64.66 -13.93
N ILE A 6 12.29 64.49 -12.66
CA ILE A 6 11.76 63.48 -11.75
C ILE A 6 10.37 63.99 -11.34
N CYS A 7 9.36 63.13 -11.38
CA CYS A 7 8.24 63.20 -10.44
C CYS A 7 7.92 61.79 -9.96
N LEU A 8 8.01 61.66 -8.64
CA LEU A 8 7.78 60.50 -7.80
C LEU A 8 6.36 59.95 -8.04
N ILE A 9 6.23 58.65 -8.35
CA ILE A 9 4.97 57.92 -8.16
C ILE A 9 5.14 57.08 -6.90
N LEU A 10 4.55 57.55 -5.81
CA LEU A 10 4.36 56.78 -4.59
C LEU A 10 3.30 55.72 -4.87
N ALA A 11 3.74 54.48 -5.08
CA ALA A 11 2.89 53.31 -5.00
C ALA A 11 2.54 53.07 -3.53
N ILE A 12 1.27 53.20 -3.18
CA ILE A 12 0.71 52.62 -1.95
C ILE A 12 -0.17 51.47 -2.40
N THR A 13 0.40 50.27 -2.40
CA THR A 13 -0.32 49.01 -2.53
C THR A 13 -1.00 48.70 -1.19
N PHE A 14 -2.32 48.85 -1.14
CA PHE A 14 -3.14 48.09 -0.19
C PHE A 14 -3.65 46.83 -0.89
N VAL A 15 -3.15 45.68 -0.45
CA VAL A 15 -3.73 44.38 -0.79
C VAL A 15 -5.03 44.28 0.00
N CYS A 16 -6.16 44.38 -0.70
CA CYS A 16 -7.45 43.99 -0.15
C CYS A 16 -8.16 43.13 -1.21
N SER A 17 -8.16 41.82 -0.99
CA SER A 17 -9.04 40.88 -1.67
C SER A 17 -10.48 41.19 -1.25
N CYS A 18 -11.21 41.97 -2.06
CA CYS A 18 -12.69 42.07 -2.16
C CYS A 18 -13.21 43.46 -2.64
N CYS A 19 -12.65 44.06 -3.69
CA CYS A 19 -13.33 45.17 -4.39
C CYS A 19 -12.94 45.25 -5.88
N PRO A 20 -13.85 45.63 -6.82
CA PRO A 20 -13.49 45.84 -8.21
C PRO A 20 -12.65 47.13 -8.35
N PRO A 21 -11.80 47.25 -9.39
CA PRO A 21 -10.89 48.39 -9.50
C PRO A 21 -11.67 49.69 -9.71
N LEU A 22 -11.43 50.66 -8.81
CA LEU A 22 -11.79 52.05 -9.01
C LEU A 22 -11.04 52.60 -10.23
N VAL A 23 -11.77 52.90 -11.30
CA VAL A 23 -11.24 53.60 -12.47
C VAL A 23 -10.89 55.03 -12.05
N SER A 24 -9.60 55.36 -12.01
CA SER A 24 -9.16 56.74 -11.77
C SER A 24 -9.35 57.56 -13.04
N LYS A 25 -10.09 58.68 -12.95
CA LYS A 25 -10.21 59.67 -14.03
C LYS A 25 -8.95 60.53 -14.04
N VAL A 26 -8.21 60.53 -15.14
CA VAL A 26 -7.07 61.45 -15.35
C VAL A 26 -7.53 62.55 -16.31
N TYR A 27 -7.35 63.81 -15.90
CA TYR A 27 -7.63 64.98 -16.73
C TYR A 27 -6.31 65.60 -17.21
N ALA A 28 -6.14 65.77 -18.52
CA ALA A 28 -5.11 66.65 -19.08
C ALA A 28 -5.82 67.83 -19.77
N ARG A 29 -5.38 69.05 -19.48
CA ARG A 29 -5.82 70.28 -20.15
C ARG A 29 -4.75 70.73 -21.13
N ASP A 30 -5.14 71.07 -22.34
CA ASP A 30 -4.34 71.91 -23.24
C ASP A 30 -4.85 73.37 -23.24
N TYR A 31 -4.09 74.25 -23.90
CA TYR A 31 -4.22 75.70 -23.79
C TYR A 31 -5.47 76.33 -24.45
N ASN A 32 -6.38 75.54 -25.03
CA ASN A 32 -7.58 76.06 -25.70
C ASN A 32 -8.91 75.75 -24.99
N GLY A 33 -8.87 75.15 -23.79
CA GLY A 33 -10.05 75.09 -22.91
C GLY A 33 -11.17 74.14 -23.34
N ASP A 34 -10.92 73.21 -24.27
CA ASP A 34 -11.89 72.18 -24.63
C ASP A 34 -11.60 70.88 -23.87
N SER A 35 -12.57 70.39 -23.10
CA SER A 35 -12.45 69.14 -22.34
C SER A 35 -12.93 67.97 -23.18
N SER A 36 -12.09 67.45 -24.07
CA SER A 36 -12.38 66.18 -24.77
C SER A 36 -12.00 64.99 -23.88
N LEU A 37 -12.99 64.15 -23.55
CA LEU A 37 -12.82 62.85 -22.90
C LEU A 37 -12.03 61.90 -23.83
N TYR A 38 -10.73 61.75 -23.59
CA TYR A 38 -9.97 60.63 -24.15
C TYR A 38 -10.16 59.39 -23.26
N TYR A 39 -11.01 58.47 -23.71
CA TYR A 39 -11.02 57.09 -23.20
C TYR A 39 -9.98 56.28 -23.97
N GLU A 40 -8.72 56.31 -23.54
CA GLU A 40 -7.82 55.18 -23.81
C GLU A 40 -8.02 54.15 -22.68
N GLY A 41 -9.16 53.47 -22.72
CA GLY A 41 -9.35 52.22 -22.00
C GLY A 41 -8.73 51.12 -22.84
N ILE A 42 -7.53 50.67 -22.49
CA ILE A 42 -7.02 49.37 -22.92
C ILE A 42 -8.00 48.34 -22.33
N ASP A 43 -8.92 47.84 -23.15
CA ASP A 43 -9.87 46.80 -22.79
C ASP A 43 -9.08 45.53 -22.41
N SER A 44 -8.86 45.31 -21.12
CA SER A 44 -7.92 44.31 -20.63
C SER A 44 -8.41 42.87 -20.78
N GLY A 45 -9.53 42.63 -21.48
CA GLY A 45 -10.11 41.31 -21.76
C GLY A 45 -10.58 40.57 -20.50
N ILE A 46 -11.50 39.62 -20.69
CA ILE A 46 -11.87 38.65 -19.66
C ILE A 46 -10.74 37.64 -19.53
N VAL A 47 -10.33 37.37 -18.29
CA VAL A 47 -9.27 36.40 -17.95
C VAL A 47 -9.86 35.27 -17.13
N PHE A 48 -9.52 34.03 -17.48
CA PHE A 48 -9.82 32.85 -16.68
C PHE A 48 -8.58 32.50 -15.84
N PRO A 49 -8.65 32.49 -14.49
CA PRO A 49 -7.47 32.26 -13.64
C PRO A 49 -6.80 30.90 -13.84
N ASP A 50 -7.59 29.86 -14.13
CA ASP A 50 -7.07 28.55 -14.49
C ASP A 50 -6.58 28.57 -15.94
N LYS A 51 -5.28 28.36 -16.15
CA LYS A 51 -4.63 28.44 -17.47
C LYS A 51 -5.18 27.42 -18.46
N ASN A 52 -5.62 26.26 -17.98
CA ASN A 52 -6.17 25.22 -18.84
C ASN A 52 -7.60 25.56 -19.24
N LEU A 53 -8.37 26.16 -18.32
CA LEU A 53 -9.68 26.71 -18.63
C LEU A 53 -9.57 27.87 -19.62
N ASP A 54 -8.66 28.82 -19.40
CA ASP A 54 -8.43 29.96 -20.31
C ASP A 54 -8.11 29.47 -21.72
N LYS A 55 -7.16 28.53 -21.82
CA LYS A 55 -6.80 27.89 -23.09
C LYS A 55 -8.00 27.22 -23.75
N ALA A 56 -8.80 26.47 -23.01
CA ALA A 56 -9.95 25.77 -23.56
C ALA A 56 -11.05 26.73 -24.05
N ILE A 57 -11.27 27.85 -23.35
CA ILE A 57 -12.21 28.90 -23.81
C ILE A 57 -11.67 29.61 -25.04
N ARG A 58 -10.38 29.93 -25.08
CA ARG A 58 -9.72 30.53 -26.26
C ARG A 58 -9.80 29.63 -27.49
N GLU A 59 -9.57 28.33 -27.32
CA GLU A 59 -9.75 27.32 -28.37
C GLU A 59 -11.21 27.28 -28.84
N LYS A 60 -12.17 27.27 -27.91
CA LYS A 60 -13.61 27.27 -28.23
C LYS A 60 -14.04 28.51 -29.04
N LEU A 61 -13.42 29.66 -28.79
CA LEU A 61 -13.70 30.93 -29.45
C LEU A 61 -12.83 31.20 -30.68
N ASN A 62 -11.85 30.34 -30.98
CA ASN A 62 -10.79 30.59 -31.96
C ASN A 62 -10.01 31.91 -31.71
N LYS A 63 -9.75 32.25 -30.45
CA LYS A 63 -9.09 33.50 -30.02
C LYS A 63 -7.84 33.25 -29.17
N VAL A 64 -6.74 32.89 -29.82
CA VAL A 64 -5.49 32.49 -29.14
C VAL A 64 -4.81 33.66 -28.42
N ASN A 65 -4.70 34.83 -29.06
CA ASN A 65 -3.99 36.00 -28.52
C ASN A 65 -4.86 37.27 -28.44
N GLU A 66 -6.15 37.16 -28.79
CA GLU A 66 -7.09 38.29 -28.76
C GLU A 66 -7.77 38.40 -27.39
N PRO A 67 -8.13 39.61 -26.93
CA PRO A 67 -8.96 39.79 -25.74
C PRO A 67 -10.30 39.06 -25.90
N ILE A 68 -10.71 38.33 -24.85
CA ILE A 68 -12.05 37.73 -24.76
C ILE A 68 -13.00 38.81 -24.23
N THR A 69 -14.08 39.09 -24.96
CA THR A 69 -15.11 40.05 -24.57
C THR A 69 -16.36 39.34 -24.03
N ILE A 70 -17.24 40.07 -23.36
CA ILE A 70 -18.55 39.53 -22.90
C ILE A 70 -19.38 39.04 -24.10
N SER A 71 -19.32 39.75 -25.23
CA SER A 71 -20.04 39.36 -26.45
C SER A 71 -19.58 38.00 -26.96
N ASP A 72 -18.28 37.69 -26.89
CA ASP A 72 -17.73 36.40 -27.31
C ASP A 72 -18.31 35.25 -26.48
N LEU A 73 -18.44 35.45 -25.17
CA LEU A 73 -18.97 34.42 -24.26
C LEU A 73 -20.48 34.20 -24.40
N SER A 74 -21.22 35.22 -24.85
CA SER A 74 -22.69 35.15 -24.97
C SER A 74 -23.17 34.11 -25.98
N GLY A 75 -22.33 33.73 -26.96
CA GLY A 75 -22.65 32.71 -27.97
C GLY A 75 -22.38 31.27 -27.51
N ILE A 76 -21.77 31.05 -26.35
CA ILE A 76 -21.44 29.70 -25.87
C ILE A 76 -22.66 29.10 -25.15
N THR A 77 -23.40 28.22 -25.85
CA THR A 77 -24.51 27.45 -25.27
C THR A 77 -24.11 26.02 -24.89
N LYS A 78 -23.04 25.48 -25.48
CA LYS A 78 -22.49 24.16 -25.15
C LYS A 78 -20.97 24.22 -25.02
N LEU A 79 -20.46 23.72 -23.90
CA LEU A 79 -19.04 23.70 -23.59
C LEU A 79 -18.64 22.31 -23.05
N SER A 80 -17.65 21.69 -23.68
CA SER A 80 -16.98 20.50 -23.13
C SER A 80 -15.51 20.84 -22.92
N ILE A 81 -15.06 20.66 -21.69
CA ILE A 81 -13.68 20.89 -21.23
C ILE A 81 -13.18 19.67 -20.45
N ARG A 82 -13.55 18.49 -20.96
CA ARG A 82 -13.18 17.18 -20.42
C ARG A 82 -11.68 16.92 -20.53
N ASN A 83 -11.09 16.33 -19.48
CA ASN A 83 -9.69 15.89 -19.47
C ASN A 83 -8.70 17.02 -19.81
N LYS A 84 -8.84 18.15 -19.12
CA LYS A 84 -8.01 19.35 -19.34
C LYS A 84 -7.21 19.73 -18.10
N ASP A 85 -7.24 18.92 -17.05
CA ASP A 85 -6.50 19.18 -15.81
C ASP A 85 -6.92 20.51 -15.14
N ILE A 86 -8.20 20.85 -15.25
CA ILE A 86 -8.81 22.08 -14.70
C ILE A 86 -9.08 21.90 -13.22
N ARG A 87 -8.77 22.92 -12.41
CA ARG A 87 -9.04 22.96 -10.97
C ARG A 87 -10.07 24.02 -10.59
N SER A 88 -10.02 25.19 -11.23
CA SER A 88 -10.93 26.29 -10.93
C SER A 88 -11.86 26.59 -12.10
N LEU A 89 -13.14 26.76 -11.78
CA LEU A 89 -14.18 27.18 -12.73
C LEU A 89 -14.38 28.69 -12.77
N SER A 90 -13.57 29.48 -12.04
CA SER A 90 -13.72 30.94 -11.99
C SER A 90 -13.66 31.56 -13.39
N GLY A 91 -14.60 32.44 -13.68
CA GLY A 91 -14.86 33.01 -15.00
C GLY A 91 -16.03 32.35 -15.71
N LEU A 92 -16.40 31.10 -15.38
CA LEU A 92 -17.54 30.43 -15.99
C LEU A 92 -18.89 31.05 -15.61
N GLU A 93 -18.96 31.80 -14.50
CA GLU A 93 -20.16 32.53 -14.08
C GLU A 93 -20.66 33.55 -15.13
N ARG A 94 -19.85 33.85 -16.15
CA ARG A 94 -20.15 34.81 -17.22
C ARG A 94 -20.86 34.17 -18.41
N LEU A 95 -20.91 32.85 -18.53
CA LEU A 95 -21.53 32.12 -19.65
C LEU A 95 -23.04 31.94 -19.41
N ASN A 96 -23.78 33.04 -19.29
CA ASN A 96 -25.19 33.03 -18.86
C ASN A 96 -26.17 32.24 -19.76
N ASN A 97 -25.77 31.96 -21.01
CA ASN A 97 -26.57 31.21 -21.99
C ASN A 97 -26.18 29.72 -22.07
N LEU A 98 -25.35 29.23 -21.15
CA LEU A 98 -24.86 27.86 -21.18
C LEU A 98 -25.97 26.87 -20.81
N GLU A 99 -26.25 25.95 -21.73
CA GLU A 99 -27.28 24.91 -21.63
C GLU A 99 -26.68 23.54 -21.29
N SER A 100 -25.49 23.25 -21.82
CA SER A 100 -24.78 21.99 -21.61
C SER A 100 -23.32 22.22 -21.28
N LEU A 101 -22.88 21.62 -20.17
CA LEU A 101 -21.52 21.72 -19.67
C LEU A 101 -20.96 20.34 -19.30
N ASP A 102 -19.82 19.99 -19.90
CA ASP A 102 -19.07 18.78 -19.57
C ASP A 102 -17.71 19.13 -18.96
N LEU A 103 -17.58 18.82 -17.68
CA LEU A 103 -16.41 19.05 -16.81
C LEU A 103 -15.71 17.74 -16.44
N SER A 104 -16.03 16.63 -17.10
CA SER A 104 -15.58 15.31 -16.66
C SER A 104 -14.04 15.15 -16.70
N PHE A 105 -13.48 14.27 -15.88
CA PHE A 105 -12.05 13.96 -15.81
C PHE A 105 -11.19 15.22 -15.56
N ASN A 106 -11.50 15.96 -14.50
CA ASN A 106 -10.72 17.13 -14.09
C ASN A 106 -10.41 17.03 -12.58
N LYS A 107 -10.00 18.13 -11.96
CA LYS A 107 -9.60 18.21 -10.55
C LYS A 107 -10.44 19.26 -9.81
N ILE A 108 -11.72 19.33 -10.13
CA ILE A 108 -12.65 20.36 -9.64
C ILE A 108 -13.20 19.97 -8.27
N GLU A 109 -13.21 20.94 -7.35
CA GLU A 109 -13.77 20.81 -5.99
C GLU A 109 -14.95 21.79 -5.79
N ASP A 110 -14.85 23.01 -6.34
CA ASP A 110 -15.82 24.09 -6.14
C ASP A 110 -16.72 24.34 -7.37
N LEU A 111 -18.03 24.17 -7.17
CA LEU A 111 -19.06 24.44 -8.19
C LEU A 111 -19.67 25.85 -8.08
N THR A 112 -19.25 26.69 -7.13
CA THR A 112 -19.79 28.05 -6.94
C THR A 112 -19.83 28.88 -8.22
N PRO A 113 -18.80 28.85 -9.11
CA PRO A 113 -18.84 29.63 -10.35
C PRO A 113 -19.98 29.27 -11.30
N ILE A 114 -20.56 28.07 -11.22
CA ILE A 114 -21.67 27.66 -12.08
C ILE A 114 -23.05 27.80 -11.42
N ALA A 115 -23.12 28.30 -10.18
CA ALA A 115 -24.35 28.32 -9.37
C ALA A 115 -25.52 29.11 -10.01
N ASN A 116 -25.21 30.11 -10.84
CA ASN A 116 -26.17 31.02 -11.45
C ASN A 116 -26.39 30.78 -12.95
N LEU A 117 -25.86 29.70 -13.52
CA LEU A 117 -26.04 29.35 -14.94
C LEU A 117 -27.43 28.73 -15.17
N LYS A 118 -28.46 29.56 -15.07
CA LYS A 118 -29.87 29.15 -14.99
C LYS A 118 -30.38 28.37 -16.22
N GLN A 119 -29.70 28.46 -17.36
CA GLN A 119 -30.07 27.74 -18.58
C GLN A 119 -29.53 26.30 -18.64
N LEU A 120 -28.67 25.89 -17.69
CA LEU A 120 -28.11 24.55 -17.67
C LEU A 120 -29.22 23.50 -17.55
N ASN A 121 -29.33 22.66 -18.59
CA ASN A 121 -30.16 21.47 -18.61
C ASN A 121 -29.34 20.18 -18.53
N THR A 122 -28.08 20.21 -18.95
CA THR A 122 -27.19 19.03 -18.96
C THR A 122 -25.86 19.36 -18.32
N LEU A 123 -25.49 18.62 -17.28
CA LEU A 123 -24.23 18.82 -16.54
C LEU A 123 -23.52 17.48 -16.29
N TYR A 124 -22.29 17.37 -16.79
CA TYR A 124 -21.41 16.23 -16.54
C TYR A 124 -20.22 16.67 -15.67
N LEU A 125 -20.05 15.97 -14.54
CA LEU A 125 -19.07 16.21 -13.47
C LEU A 125 -18.27 14.93 -13.15
N TYR A 126 -18.39 13.90 -13.99
CA TYR A 126 -17.79 12.59 -13.75
C TYR A 126 -16.29 12.69 -13.49
N GLU A 127 -15.77 11.94 -12.51
CA GLU A 127 -14.32 11.88 -12.22
C GLU A 127 -13.74 13.26 -11.85
N ASN A 128 -14.14 13.77 -10.68
CA ASN A 128 -13.66 15.02 -10.08
C ASN A 128 -13.48 14.83 -8.56
N LYS A 129 -13.44 15.92 -7.78
CA LYS A 129 -13.26 15.91 -6.32
C LYS A 129 -14.38 16.67 -5.60
N ILE A 130 -15.60 16.59 -6.13
CA ILE A 130 -16.72 17.41 -5.66
C ILE A 130 -17.31 16.77 -4.40
N GLU A 131 -17.44 17.56 -3.34
CA GLU A 131 -18.16 17.16 -2.12
C GLU A 131 -19.51 17.89 -1.98
N ASN A 132 -19.60 19.13 -2.49
CA ASN A 132 -20.68 20.06 -2.20
C ASN A 132 -21.55 20.36 -3.43
N LEU A 133 -22.81 19.94 -3.38
CA LEU A 133 -23.80 20.22 -4.43
C LEU A 133 -24.67 21.47 -4.17
N THR A 134 -24.46 22.22 -3.08
CA THR A 134 -25.23 23.44 -2.78
C THR A 134 -25.31 24.42 -3.95
N PRO A 135 -24.23 24.65 -4.74
CA PRO A 135 -24.30 25.51 -5.93
C PRO A 135 -25.37 25.10 -6.96
N LEU A 136 -25.78 23.83 -6.99
CA LEU A 136 -26.78 23.32 -7.94
C LEU A 136 -28.23 23.56 -7.50
N ALA A 137 -28.47 24.00 -6.26
CA ALA A 137 -29.81 24.09 -5.67
C ALA A 137 -30.80 24.99 -6.44
N HIS A 138 -30.28 25.95 -7.21
CA HIS A 138 -31.09 26.92 -7.97
C HIS A 138 -31.23 26.58 -9.46
N LEU A 139 -30.60 25.50 -9.95
CA LEU A 139 -30.63 25.10 -11.36
C LEU A 139 -31.90 24.30 -11.68
N LYS A 140 -33.03 25.01 -11.80
CA LYS A 140 -34.37 24.38 -11.92
C LYS A 140 -34.62 23.66 -13.25
N HIS A 141 -33.84 23.97 -14.28
CA HIS A 141 -33.99 23.39 -15.63
C HIS A 141 -33.09 22.18 -15.87
N LEU A 142 -32.35 21.73 -14.85
CA LEU A 142 -31.47 20.58 -14.98
C LEU A 142 -32.28 19.30 -15.24
N GLU A 143 -32.08 18.71 -16.42
CA GLU A 143 -32.71 17.45 -16.86
C GLU A 143 -31.77 16.26 -16.70
N LYS A 144 -30.46 16.50 -16.89
CA LYS A 144 -29.42 15.48 -16.80
C LYS A 144 -28.28 15.94 -15.92
N LEU A 145 -27.98 15.14 -14.90
CA LEU A 145 -26.83 15.34 -14.02
C LEU A 145 -26.05 14.04 -13.90
N ASN A 146 -24.79 14.07 -14.31
CA ASN A 146 -23.83 13.04 -13.97
C ASN A 146 -22.79 13.60 -13.02
N ALA A 147 -22.77 13.13 -11.78
CA ALA A 147 -21.76 13.45 -10.78
C ALA A 147 -21.17 12.17 -10.15
N SER A 148 -21.07 11.10 -10.94
CA SER A 148 -20.44 9.85 -10.49
C SER A 148 -18.93 10.01 -10.29
N ASN A 149 -18.32 9.15 -9.49
CA ASN A 149 -16.90 9.17 -9.12
C ASN A 149 -16.44 10.55 -8.58
N ASN A 150 -17.00 10.90 -7.43
CA ASN A 150 -16.73 12.12 -6.67
C ASN A 150 -16.77 11.80 -5.16
N GLU A 151 -16.85 12.82 -4.31
CA GLU A 151 -16.78 12.69 -2.85
C GLU A 151 -18.09 13.10 -2.17
N ILE A 152 -19.21 13.03 -2.89
CA ILE A 152 -20.52 13.56 -2.47
C ILE A 152 -21.12 12.70 -1.36
N LYS A 153 -21.55 13.36 -0.28
CA LYS A 153 -22.32 12.74 0.82
C LYS A 153 -23.76 13.22 0.88
N ASN A 154 -23.96 14.51 0.62
CA ASN A 154 -25.25 15.18 0.78
C ASN A 154 -25.86 15.53 -0.58
N ILE A 155 -27.05 15.01 -0.85
CA ILE A 155 -27.83 15.29 -2.06
C ILE A 155 -29.07 16.17 -1.82
N ASP A 156 -29.30 16.65 -0.60
CA ASP A 156 -30.38 17.60 -0.25
C ASP A 156 -30.49 18.81 -1.18
N PRO A 157 -29.38 19.40 -1.69
CA PRO A 157 -29.47 20.47 -2.69
C PRO A 157 -30.25 20.11 -3.96
N LEU A 158 -30.41 18.82 -4.28
CA LEU A 158 -31.18 18.35 -5.43
C LEU A 158 -32.68 18.25 -5.15
N ALA A 159 -33.15 18.49 -3.93
CA ALA A 159 -34.56 18.42 -3.59
C ALA A 159 -35.41 19.39 -4.44
N GLY A 160 -36.55 18.89 -4.94
CA GLY A 160 -37.48 19.66 -5.78
C GLY A 160 -36.95 20.02 -7.17
N ARG A 161 -35.87 19.38 -7.64
CA ARG A 161 -35.36 19.48 -9.03
C ARG A 161 -36.17 18.63 -10.00
N ASP A 162 -37.48 18.91 -10.07
CA ASP A 162 -38.50 18.11 -10.76
C ASP A 162 -38.29 17.95 -12.28
N SER A 163 -37.40 18.74 -12.88
CA SER A 163 -37.00 18.62 -14.29
C SER A 163 -36.06 17.44 -14.55
N LEU A 164 -35.40 16.90 -13.52
CA LEU A 164 -34.46 15.79 -13.67
C LEU A 164 -35.15 14.56 -14.27
N ARG A 165 -34.48 13.97 -15.27
CA ARG A 165 -34.87 12.73 -15.95
C ARG A 165 -33.78 11.67 -15.82
N GLU A 166 -32.54 12.09 -15.74
CA GLU A 166 -31.36 11.23 -15.60
C GLU A 166 -30.45 11.78 -14.50
N LEU A 167 -30.23 10.97 -13.47
CA LEU A 167 -29.37 11.30 -12.34
C LEU A 167 -28.39 10.16 -12.11
N THR A 168 -27.09 10.43 -12.27
CA THR A 168 -26.03 9.44 -12.01
C THR A 168 -25.10 9.96 -10.92
N LEU A 169 -25.00 9.18 -9.84
CA LEU A 169 -24.30 9.50 -8.59
C LEU A 169 -23.48 8.30 -8.08
N SER A 170 -23.20 7.32 -8.95
CA SER A 170 -22.44 6.11 -8.59
C SER A 170 -21.01 6.46 -8.13
N SER A 171 -20.41 5.62 -7.27
CA SER A 171 -19.07 5.83 -6.71
C SER A 171 -18.95 7.17 -5.98
N ASN A 172 -19.72 7.30 -4.90
CA ASN A 172 -19.72 8.46 -4.00
C ASN A 172 -19.82 7.95 -2.53
N LYS A 173 -20.17 8.84 -1.59
CA LYS A 173 -20.29 8.52 -0.15
C LYS A 173 -21.71 8.78 0.36
N ILE A 174 -22.73 8.56 -0.47
CA ILE A 174 -24.13 8.85 -0.17
C ILE A 174 -24.71 7.77 0.75
N GLU A 175 -25.41 8.22 1.79
CA GLU A 175 -26.14 7.35 2.73
C GLU A 175 -27.65 7.63 2.71
N ASN A 176 -28.03 8.90 2.57
CA ASN A 176 -29.41 9.37 2.70
C ASN A 176 -30.02 9.75 1.33
N LEU A 177 -31.18 9.17 1.01
CA LEU A 177 -31.90 9.39 -0.24
C LEU A 177 -33.11 10.35 -0.11
N GLY A 178 -33.24 11.04 1.02
CA GLY A 178 -34.38 11.89 1.35
C GLY A 178 -34.68 12.92 0.26
N ALA A 179 -33.66 13.55 -0.33
CA ALA A 179 -33.82 14.51 -1.42
C ALA A 179 -34.57 13.97 -2.65
N LEU A 180 -34.51 12.65 -2.90
CA LEU A 180 -35.10 12.03 -4.08
C LEU A 180 -36.63 11.91 -4.00
N TRP A 181 -37.24 12.03 -2.82
CA TRP A 181 -38.68 11.78 -2.60
C TRP A 181 -39.61 12.58 -3.53
N SER A 182 -39.15 13.73 -4.01
CA SER A 182 -39.89 14.67 -4.85
C SER A 182 -39.60 14.53 -6.35
N LEU A 183 -38.58 13.77 -6.74
CA LEU A 183 -38.05 13.70 -8.11
C LEU A 183 -38.80 12.69 -9.00
N ASN A 184 -40.13 12.71 -8.96
CA ASN A 184 -40.99 11.70 -9.62
C ASN A 184 -40.86 11.66 -11.14
N GLY A 185 -40.21 12.64 -11.78
CA GLY A 185 -39.94 12.65 -13.21
C GLY A 185 -38.73 11.82 -13.64
N LEU A 186 -37.94 11.28 -12.70
CA LEU A 186 -36.75 10.47 -13.01
C LEU A 186 -37.11 9.21 -13.80
N LYS A 187 -36.34 8.96 -14.87
CA LYS A 187 -36.40 7.74 -15.70
C LYS A 187 -35.20 6.84 -15.45
N THR A 188 -34.04 7.43 -15.17
CA THR A 188 -32.80 6.70 -14.91
C THR A 188 -32.14 7.26 -13.65
N LEU A 189 -31.84 6.35 -12.72
CA LEU A 189 -31.15 6.65 -11.47
C LEU A 189 -30.01 5.65 -11.28
N MET A 190 -28.78 6.15 -11.16
CA MET A 190 -27.60 5.34 -10.90
C MET A 190 -26.96 5.74 -9.58
N LEU A 191 -26.87 4.80 -8.64
CA LEU A 191 -26.43 4.98 -7.26
C LEU A 191 -25.48 3.84 -6.82
N ASP A 192 -24.86 3.15 -7.77
CA ASP A 192 -23.92 2.07 -7.45
C ASP A 192 -22.78 2.57 -6.57
N ASP A 193 -22.18 1.68 -5.77
CA ASP A 193 -20.95 1.97 -5.04
C ASP A 193 -21.09 3.21 -4.15
N ASN A 194 -22.03 3.13 -3.20
CA ASN A 194 -22.31 4.14 -2.19
C ASN A 194 -22.45 3.44 -0.83
N LYS A 195 -23.06 4.12 0.15
CA LYS A 195 -23.28 3.60 1.51
C LYS A 195 -24.76 3.52 1.87
N ILE A 196 -25.63 3.34 0.88
CA ILE A 196 -27.08 3.36 1.05
C ILE A 196 -27.51 2.08 1.76
N SER A 197 -28.29 2.20 2.83
CA SER A 197 -28.93 1.06 3.50
C SER A 197 -30.46 1.12 3.48
N ASP A 198 -31.03 2.32 3.37
CA ASP A 198 -32.47 2.56 3.37
C ASP A 198 -32.91 3.15 2.03
N VAL A 199 -33.79 2.43 1.34
CA VAL A 199 -34.35 2.80 0.04
C VAL A 199 -35.82 3.23 0.13
N VAL A 200 -36.36 3.50 1.33
CA VAL A 200 -37.77 3.86 1.54
C VAL A 200 -38.23 5.05 0.69
N TYR A 201 -37.34 6.00 0.42
CA TYR A 201 -37.64 7.20 -0.37
C TYR A 201 -37.82 6.91 -1.87
N LEU A 202 -37.29 5.78 -2.36
CA LEU A 202 -37.40 5.41 -3.76
C LEU A 202 -38.81 4.96 -4.14
N LYS A 203 -39.63 4.51 -3.18
CA LYS A 203 -40.98 3.96 -3.43
C LYS A 203 -41.94 4.88 -4.20
N HIS A 204 -41.63 6.18 -4.27
CA HIS A 204 -42.44 7.19 -4.94
C HIS A 204 -42.03 7.45 -6.39
N LEU A 205 -40.87 6.95 -6.84
CA LEU A 205 -40.30 7.19 -8.16
C LEU A 205 -40.92 6.30 -9.24
N CYS A 206 -42.25 6.27 -9.34
CA CYS A 206 -42.98 5.30 -10.15
C CYS A 206 -42.74 5.42 -11.67
N ASN A 207 -42.11 6.50 -12.15
CA ASN A 207 -41.74 6.65 -13.57
C ASN A 207 -40.34 6.10 -13.91
N LEU A 208 -39.64 5.56 -12.92
CA LEU A 208 -38.29 5.04 -13.10
C LEU A 208 -38.31 3.81 -14.01
N GLN A 209 -37.41 3.81 -15.00
CA GLN A 209 -37.27 2.74 -16.00
C GLN A 209 -35.98 1.96 -15.80
N SER A 210 -34.96 2.59 -15.21
CA SER A 210 -33.67 1.96 -14.91
C SER A 210 -33.13 2.42 -13.57
N LEU A 211 -32.82 1.46 -12.71
CA LEU A 211 -32.30 1.67 -11.37
C LEU A 211 -31.03 0.84 -11.15
N TYR A 212 -29.98 1.49 -10.69
CA TYR A 212 -28.70 0.86 -10.38
C TYR A 212 -28.33 1.18 -8.93
N LEU A 213 -28.17 0.13 -8.12
CA LEU A 213 -27.96 0.17 -6.68
C LEU A 213 -26.89 -0.83 -6.23
N SER A 214 -26.12 -1.39 -7.16
CA SER A 214 -25.11 -2.40 -6.84
C SER A 214 -24.05 -1.84 -5.87
N LYS A 215 -23.42 -2.68 -5.04
CA LYS A 215 -22.40 -2.29 -4.05
C LYS A 215 -22.91 -1.24 -3.06
N ASN A 216 -23.99 -1.55 -2.36
CA ASN A 216 -24.52 -0.76 -1.25
C ASN A 216 -24.70 -1.68 -0.02
N ASN A 217 -25.42 -1.20 1.00
CA ASN A 217 -25.70 -1.94 2.24
C ASN A 217 -27.20 -2.17 2.43
N ILE A 218 -27.93 -2.41 1.34
CA ILE A 218 -29.38 -2.56 1.33
C ILE A 218 -29.75 -3.96 1.85
N LYS A 219 -30.55 -4.01 2.91
CA LYS A 219 -31.06 -5.26 3.51
C LYS A 219 -32.53 -5.53 3.22
N ASP A 220 -33.29 -4.48 2.92
CA ASP A 220 -34.72 -4.55 2.63
C ASP A 220 -35.02 -3.89 1.29
N VAL A 221 -35.47 -4.71 0.33
CA VAL A 221 -35.87 -4.28 -1.00
C VAL A 221 -37.39 -4.08 -1.14
N THR A 222 -38.16 -4.25 -0.06
CA THR A 222 -39.61 -4.05 -0.05
C THR A 222 -40.05 -2.71 -0.63
N PRO A 223 -39.40 -1.57 -0.35
CA PRO A 223 -39.79 -0.28 -0.93
C PRO A 223 -39.73 -0.22 -2.46
N LEU A 224 -39.03 -1.15 -3.12
CA LEU A 224 -38.88 -1.17 -4.57
C LEU A 224 -40.09 -1.79 -5.29
N ASN A 225 -40.94 -2.56 -4.60
CA ASN A 225 -42.02 -3.35 -5.21
C ASN A 225 -43.03 -2.56 -6.06
N ASN A 226 -43.20 -1.26 -5.78
CA ASN A 226 -44.12 -0.38 -6.50
C ASN A 226 -43.52 0.28 -7.74
N LEU A 227 -42.25 0.04 -8.05
CA LEU A 227 -41.55 0.63 -9.20
C LEU A 227 -41.83 -0.15 -10.49
N THR A 228 -43.11 -0.36 -10.78
CA THR A 228 -43.58 -1.29 -11.82
C THR A 228 -43.19 -0.90 -13.25
N ASN A 229 -42.75 0.34 -13.49
CA ASN A 229 -42.21 0.77 -14.78
C ASN A 229 -40.73 0.41 -15.00
N LEU A 230 -40.06 -0.19 -14.02
CA LEU A 230 -38.68 -0.63 -14.16
C LEU A 230 -38.55 -1.71 -15.23
N THR A 231 -37.60 -1.48 -16.13
CA THR A 231 -37.17 -2.45 -17.15
C THR A 231 -35.78 -2.99 -16.86
N LYS A 232 -34.99 -2.26 -16.06
CA LYS A 232 -33.62 -2.62 -15.67
C LYS A 232 -33.41 -2.36 -14.19
N LEU A 233 -32.92 -3.36 -13.48
CA LEU A 233 -32.61 -3.28 -12.06
C LEU A 233 -31.27 -3.97 -11.78
N TYR A 234 -30.32 -3.24 -11.19
CA TYR A 234 -29.02 -3.78 -10.79
C TYR A 234 -28.86 -3.61 -9.29
N LEU A 235 -28.69 -4.73 -8.58
CA LEU A 235 -28.64 -4.80 -7.11
C LEU A 235 -27.43 -5.56 -6.57
N ASP A 236 -26.51 -5.97 -7.45
CA ASP A 236 -25.36 -6.81 -7.11
C ASP A 236 -24.62 -6.36 -5.84
N GLN A 237 -24.13 -7.29 -5.04
CA GLN A 237 -23.35 -7.01 -3.84
C GLN A 237 -24.10 -6.15 -2.81
N ASN A 238 -25.33 -6.54 -2.47
CA ASN A 238 -26.09 -6.03 -1.32
C ASN A 238 -26.48 -7.16 -0.36
N PRO A 239 -26.55 -6.90 0.96
CA PRO A 239 -26.82 -7.92 1.98
C PRO A 239 -28.32 -8.21 2.20
N PHE A 240 -29.13 -8.29 1.14
CA PHE A 240 -30.54 -8.71 1.23
C PHE A 240 -30.70 -10.16 0.79
N ASN A 241 -31.65 -10.87 1.41
CA ASN A 241 -31.92 -12.27 1.09
C ASN A 241 -33.33 -12.51 0.55
N ASP A 242 -34.32 -11.73 1.01
CA ASP A 242 -35.70 -11.86 0.55
C ASP A 242 -35.90 -11.09 -0.77
N GLY A 243 -35.86 -11.84 -1.87
CA GLY A 243 -36.13 -11.31 -3.21
C GLY A 243 -37.60 -11.19 -3.57
N LYS A 244 -38.55 -11.66 -2.72
CA LYS A 244 -39.99 -11.69 -3.04
C LYS A 244 -40.57 -10.33 -3.45
N PRO A 245 -40.22 -9.20 -2.82
CA PRO A 245 -40.77 -7.91 -3.23
C PRO A 245 -40.45 -7.53 -4.68
N LEU A 246 -39.35 -8.05 -5.24
CA LEU A 246 -38.94 -7.80 -6.61
C LEU A 246 -39.82 -8.55 -7.63
N LEU A 247 -40.57 -9.57 -7.22
CA LEU A 247 -41.49 -10.33 -8.07
C LEU A 247 -42.69 -9.50 -8.54
N GLU A 248 -42.97 -8.37 -7.90
CA GLU A 248 -44.03 -7.44 -8.33
C GLU A 248 -43.62 -6.60 -9.56
N LEU A 249 -42.33 -6.60 -9.93
CA LEU A 249 -41.76 -5.78 -11.01
C LEU A 249 -41.91 -6.45 -12.39
N LYS A 250 -43.15 -6.67 -12.81
CA LYS A 250 -43.51 -7.50 -13.97
C LYS A 250 -42.94 -7.04 -15.32
N ASN A 251 -42.56 -5.77 -15.45
CA ASN A 251 -42.01 -5.20 -16.69
C ASN A 251 -40.46 -5.29 -16.76
N LEU A 252 -39.81 -5.96 -15.81
CA LEU A 252 -38.37 -6.15 -15.81
C LEU A 252 -37.92 -6.97 -17.02
N LYS A 253 -36.94 -6.42 -17.74
CA LYS A 253 -36.26 -7.07 -18.86
C LYS A 253 -34.88 -7.56 -18.47
N ARG A 254 -34.22 -6.83 -17.56
CA ARG A 254 -32.88 -7.16 -17.07
C ARG A 254 -32.83 -6.97 -15.56
N ILE A 255 -32.34 -7.99 -14.86
CA ILE A 255 -32.07 -7.91 -13.43
C ILE A 255 -30.69 -8.48 -13.11
N SER A 256 -29.95 -7.81 -12.24
CA SER A 256 -28.64 -8.26 -11.75
C SER A 256 -28.72 -8.40 -10.24
N LEU A 257 -28.52 -9.62 -9.75
CA LEU A 257 -28.54 -10.03 -8.35
C LEU A 257 -27.21 -10.73 -7.98
N ASP A 258 -26.13 -10.39 -8.70
CA ASP A 258 -24.87 -11.11 -8.60
C ASP A 258 -24.24 -10.91 -7.23
N LYS A 259 -23.79 -12.01 -6.61
CA LYS A 259 -23.21 -12.02 -5.25
C LYS A 259 -24.17 -11.55 -4.16
N ASP A 260 -25.48 -11.52 -4.44
CA ASP A 260 -26.52 -11.36 -3.42
C ASP A 260 -26.95 -12.75 -2.92
N LYS A 261 -27.31 -12.87 -1.64
CA LYS A 261 -27.69 -14.16 -1.02
C LYS A 261 -29.20 -14.41 -1.12
N ILE A 262 -29.72 -14.70 -2.32
CA ILE A 262 -31.17 -14.75 -2.56
C ILE A 262 -31.79 -16.12 -2.21
N ASP A 263 -32.71 -16.14 -1.23
CA ASP A 263 -33.34 -17.39 -0.73
C ASP A 263 -34.20 -18.09 -1.79
N ASN A 264 -34.79 -17.33 -2.72
CA ASN A 264 -35.82 -17.80 -3.65
C ASN A 264 -35.52 -17.47 -5.12
N ILE A 265 -34.25 -17.59 -5.54
CA ILE A 265 -33.84 -17.24 -6.91
C ILE A 265 -34.64 -18.00 -7.99
N LYS A 266 -35.16 -19.21 -7.69
CA LYS A 266 -36.06 -19.99 -8.57
C LYS A 266 -37.34 -19.25 -8.98
N ASP A 267 -37.81 -18.28 -8.19
CA ASP A 267 -39.01 -17.51 -8.51
C ASP A 267 -38.79 -16.48 -9.62
N PHE A 268 -37.53 -16.17 -9.96
CA PHE A 268 -37.15 -15.30 -11.09
C PHE A 268 -37.14 -16.08 -12.41
N ASN A 269 -38.25 -16.74 -12.71
CA ASN A 269 -38.46 -17.54 -13.90
C ASN A 269 -39.57 -16.95 -14.80
N ASN A 270 -39.70 -17.51 -16.00
CA ASN A 270 -40.63 -17.03 -17.03
C ASN A 270 -42.12 -17.14 -16.64
N SER A 271 -42.49 -17.91 -15.62
CA SER A 271 -43.88 -17.96 -15.13
C SER A 271 -44.28 -16.73 -14.30
N LYS A 272 -43.30 -15.98 -13.80
CA LYS A 272 -43.50 -14.76 -13.00
C LYS A 272 -43.11 -13.49 -13.75
N PHE A 273 -42.17 -13.59 -14.69
CA PHE A 273 -41.74 -12.46 -15.51
C PHE A 273 -41.85 -12.81 -17.00
N GLU A 274 -42.85 -12.27 -17.68
CA GLU A 274 -43.09 -12.53 -19.10
C GLU A 274 -42.02 -11.89 -20.01
N ASP A 275 -41.47 -10.74 -19.60
CA ASP A 275 -40.55 -9.91 -20.40
C ASP A 275 -39.07 -10.04 -19.99
N LEU A 276 -38.74 -10.86 -19.00
CA LEU A 276 -37.38 -10.98 -18.48
C LEU A 276 -36.51 -11.76 -19.46
N VAL A 277 -35.45 -11.13 -19.95
CA VAL A 277 -34.55 -11.72 -20.97
C VAL A 277 -33.11 -11.90 -20.49
N TRP A 278 -32.78 -11.37 -19.31
CA TRP A 278 -31.44 -11.45 -18.73
C TRP A 278 -31.49 -11.36 -17.21
N LEU A 279 -30.94 -12.37 -16.54
CA LEU A 279 -30.68 -12.41 -15.11
C LEU A 279 -29.19 -12.66 -14.90
N LYS A 280 -28.54 -11.90 -14.02
CA LYS A 280 -27.19 -12.24 -13.55
C LYS A 280 -27.24 -12.66 -12.09
N TYR A 281 -26.72 -13.84 -11.80
CA TYR A 281 -26.68 -14.41 -10.46
C TYR A 281 -25.50 -15.38 -10.34
N ASP A 282 -24.82 -15.38 -9.19
CA ASP A 282 -23.65 -16.22 -8.91
C ASP A 282 -22.60 -16.28 -10.05
N GLY A 283 -22.19 -15.11 -10.54
CA GLY A 283 -21.18 -14.98 -11.59
C GLY A 283 -21.64 -15.43 -12.98
N GLN A 284 -22.87 -15.94 -13.11
CA GLN A 284 -23.42 -16.44 -14.37
C GLN A 284 -24.40 -15.44 -14.98
N GLU A 285 -24.34 -15.32 -16.30
CA GLU A 285 -25.36 -14.64 -17.09
C GLU A 285 -26.37 -15.66 -17.60
N ILE A 286 -27.62 -15.52 -17.14
CA ILE A 286 -28.74 -16.40 -17.42
C ILE A 286 -29.63 -15.71 -18.45
N THR A 287 -29.54 -16.18 -19.69
CA THR A 287 -30.43 -15.80 -20.80
C THR A 287 -31.40 -16.91 -21.16
N ASP A 288 -31.16 -18.11 -20.65
CA ASP A 288 -31.98 -19.30 -20.80
C ASP A 288 -32.45 -19.71 -19.40
N PHE A 289 -33.70 -19.41 -19.07
CA PHE A 289 -34.25 -19.58 -17.73
C PHE A 289 -34.47 -21.06 -17.36
N ASP A 290 -34.40 -21.99 -18.31
CA ASP A 290 -34.38 -23.41 -17.98
C ASP A 290 -33.06 -23.80 -17.29
N LYS A 291 -31.96 -23.07 -17.55
CA LYS A 291 -30.67 -23.24 -16.87
C LYS A 291 -30.69 -22.76 -15.42
N LEU A 292 -31.61 -21.87 -15.05
CA LEU A 292 -31.76 -21.41 -13.67
C LEU A 292 -32.08 -22.58 -12.74
N ASN A 293 -32.87 -23.55 -13.21
CA ASN A 293 -33.17 -24.76 -12.44
C ASN A 293 -31.90 -25.60 -12.19
N ASN A 294 -31.07 -25.80 -13.23
CA ASN A 294 -29.82 -26.57 -13.11
C ASN A 294 -28.81 -25.92 -12.16
N ILE A 295 -28.66 -24.59 -12.21
CA ILE A 295 -27.79 -23.83 -11.31
C ILE A 295 -28.24 -24.02 -9.86
N VAL A 296 -29.55 -23.94 -9.62
CA VAL A 296 -30.09 -24.10 -8.28
C VAL A 296 -30.03 -25.56 -7.80
N ASP A 297 -30.15 -26.53 -8.69
CA ASP A 297 -30.08 -27.94 -8.30
C ASP A 297 -28.64 -28.35 -7.95
N ASP A 298 -27.62 -27.84 -8.64
CA ASP A 298 -26.20 -28.02 -8.27
C ASP A 298 -25.85 -27.26 -6.97
N ALA A 299 -26.37 -26.04 -6.81
CA ALA A 299 -26.23 -25.25 -5.58
C ALA A 299 -26.80 -25.98 -4.35
N ASN A 300 -27.92 -26.69 -4.50
CA ASN A 300 -28.60 -27.42 -3.42
C ASN A 300 -28.03 -28.82 -3.14
N VAL A 301 -26.88 -29.18 -3.72
CA VAL A 301 -26.18 -30.40 -3.34
C VAL A 301 -25.66 -30.25 -1.91
N GLU A 302 -26.05 -31.16 -1.02
CA GLU A 302 -25.56 -31.20 0.36
C GLU A 302 -24.06 -31.54 0.36
N VAL A 303 -23.27 -30.72 1.05
CA VAL A 303 -21.83 -30.90 1.23
C VAL A 303 -21.55 -31.39 2.63
N THR A 304 -20.57 -32.27 2.76
CA THR A 304 -20.16 -32.83 4.06
C THR A 304 -18.65 -32.69 4.22
N PHE A 305 -18.23 -32.39 5.44
CA PHE A 305 -16.83 -32.30 5.83
C PHE A 305 -16.57 -33.38 6.87
N LYS A 306 -15.63 -34.30 6.58
CA LYS A 306 -15.43 -35.46 7.49
C LYS A 306 -14.75 -35.07 8.80
N ASP A 307 -13.89 -34.06 8.75
CA ASP A 307 -13.23 -33.51 9.93
C ASP A 307 -14.15 -32.49 10.60
N THR A 308 -14.48 -32.72 11.87
CA THR A 308 -15.41 -31.84 12.60
C THR A 308 -14.81 -30.47 12.90
N ASN A 309 -13.49 -30.35 13.00
CA ASN A 309 -12.82 -29.06 13.17
C ASN A 309 -12.85 -28.27 11.85
N LEU A 310 -12.70 -28.96 10.71
CA LEU A 310 -12.90 -28.37 9.39
C LEU A 310 -14.34 -27.88 9.22
N GLU A 311 -15.32 -28.76 9.48
CA GLU A 311 -16.75 -28.39 9.38
C GLU A 311 -17.06 -27.17 10.26
N LYS A 312 -16.58 -27.19 11.51
CA LYS A 312 -16.77 -26.07 12.44
C LYS A 312 -16.16 -24.78 11.90
N ALA A 313 -14.93 -24.84 11.38
CA ALA A 313 -14.29 -23.67 10.79
C ALA A 313 -15.05 -23.12 9.57
N ILE A 314 -15.62 -23.98 8.74
CA ILE A 314 -16.49 -23.59 7.62
C ILE A 314 -17.76 -22.91 8.14
N ARG A 315 -18.45 -23.53 9.11
CA ARG A 315 -19.66 -22.96 9.73
C ARG A 315 -19.43 -21.60 10.36
N ASP A 316 -18.31 -21.44 11.06
CA ASP A 316 -17.87 -20.17 11.64
C ASP A 316 -17.57 -19.13 10.54
N LYS A 317 -16.99 -19.54 9.40
CA LYS A 317 -16.69 -18.66 8.26
C LYS A 317 -17.94 -18.13 7.55
N ILE A 318 -19.04 -18.89 7.56
CA ILE A 318 -20.27 -18.55 6.83
C ILE A 318 -21.43 -18.12 7.75
N ASP A 319 -21.19 -18.04 9.06
CA ASP A 319 -22.20 -17.74 10.10
C ASP A 319 -23.40 -18.70 10.08
N LYS A 320 -23.16 -20.01 9.89
CA LYS A 320 -24.21 -21.07 9.84
C LYS A 320 -23.95 -22.20 10.85
N PRO A 321 -24.32 -22.02 12.12
CA PRO A 321 -23.92 -22.92 13.21
C PRO A 321 -24.60 -24.29 13.19
N SER A 322 -25.70 -24.46 12.46
CA SER A 322 -26.47 -25.72 12.41
C SER A 322 -27.19 -25.91 11.07
N GLY A 323 -27.76 -27.11 10.89
CA GLY A 323 -28.43 -27.52 9.66
C GLY A 323 -27.46 -28.04 8.58
N SER A 324 -28.03 -28.58 7.51
CA SER A 324 -27.27 -29.06 6.35
C SER A 324 -26.48 -27.92 5.71
N LEU A 325 -25.26 -28.25 5.30
CA LEU A 325 -24.44 -27.40 4.45
C LEU A 325 -24.68 -27.80 3.01
N TYR A 326 -24.81 -26.83 2.13
CA TYR A 326 -25.00 -27.01 0.70
C TYR A 326 -23.86 -26.34 -0.05
N LYS A 327 -23.68 -26.69 -1.32
CA LYS A 327 -22.63 -26.12 -2.17
C LYS A 327 -22.70 -24.58 -2.20
N TYR A 328 -23.90 -24.00 -2.29
CA TYR A 328 -24.08 -22.54 -2.25
C TYR A 328 -23.63 -21.88 -0.94
N ASP A 329 -23.63 -22.63 0.18
CA ASP A 329 -23.20 -22.08 1.47
C ASP A 329 -21.68 -21.82 1.44
N VAL A 330 -20.93 -22.63 0.70
CA VAL A 330 -19.46 -22.71 0.80
C VAL A 330 -18.73 -22.25 -0.47
N GLU A 331 -19.39 -22.20 -1.62
CA GLU A 331 -18.77 -21.90 -2.93
C GLU A 331 -18.15 -20.49 -3.01
N PHE A 332 -18.60 -19.55 -2.17
CA PHE A 332 -18.09 -18.18 -2.13
C PHE A 332 -16.94 -17.96 -1.13
N ILE A 333 -16.52 -19.00 -0.40
CA ILE A 333 -15.38 -18.89 0.51
C ILE A 333 -14.12 -18.67 -0.32
N SER A 334 -13.58 -17.45 -0.29
CA SER A 334 -12.37 -17.07 -1.03
C SER A 334 -11.08 -17.24 -0.23
N ASP A 335 -11.19 -17.28 1.10
CA ASP A 335 -10.07 -17.45 2.02
C ASP A 335 -10.51 -18.30 3.21
N LEU A 336 -9.62 -19.17 3.67
CA LEU A 336 -9.87 -20.02 4.82
C LEU A 336 -8.60 -20.16 5.65
N ASP A 337 -8.65 -19.65 6.88
CA ASP A 337 -7.58 -19.78 7.86
C ASP A 337 -7.91 -20.92 8.84
N LEU A 338 -7.12 -21.99 8.76
CA LEU A 338 -7.23 -23.17 9.61
C LEU A 338 -6.05 -23.33 10.56
N PHE A 339 -5.21 -22.30 10.72
CA PHE A 339 -4.04 -22.34 11.60
C PHE A 339 -4.33 -22.99 12.96
N ASP A 340 -3.59 -24.05 13.28
CA ASP A 340 -3.61 -24.72 14.58
C ASP A 340 -5.03 -25.10 15.05
N LYS A 341 -5.87 -25.60 14.14
CA LYS A 341 -7.23 -26.07 14.45
C LYS A 341 -7.31 -27.58 14.68
N GLY A 342 -6.20 -28.29 14.52
CA GLY A 342 -6.13 -29.73 14.71
C GLY A 342 -6.85 -30.48 13.58
N ILE A 343 -6.79 -29.95 12.36
CA ILE A 343 -7.36 -30.57 11.16
C ILE A 343 -6.53 -31.80 10.78
N LYS A 344 -7.18 -32.88 10.35
CA LYS A 344 -6.55 -34.14 9.93
C LYS A 344 -7.02 -34.63 8.56
N ASP A 345 -8.29 -34.38 8.23
CA ASP A 345 -8.91 -34.84 6.99
C ASP A 345 -9.50 -33.65 6.23
N LEU A 346 -9.07 -33.46 4.98
CA LEU A 346 -9.50 -32.37 4.12
C LEU A 346 -10.71 -32.74 3.26
N SER A 347 -11.29 -33.94 3.41
CA SER A 347 -12.48 -34.37 2.68
C SER A 347 -13.61 -33.33 2.78
N GLY A 348 -14.09 -32.87 1.62
CA GLY A 348 -15.11 -31.83 1.49
C GLY A 348 -14.55 -30.47 1.10
N ILE A 349 -13.25 -30.22 1.30
CA ILE A 349 -12.61 -28.94 0.91
C ILE A 349 -12.64 -28.71 -0.60
N GLU A 350 -12.72 -29.78 -1.41
CA GLU A 350 -12.87 -29.71 -2.86
C GLU A 350 -14.14 -28.93 -3.31
N ASN A 351 -15.11 -28.73 -2.43
CA ASN A 351 -16.31 -27.93 -2.70
C ASN A 351 -16.06 -26.41 -2.62
N LEU A 352 -14.89 -25.97 -2.14
CA LEU A 352 -14.53 -24.55 -2.01
C LEU A 352 -13.97 -24.00 -3.33
N ALA A 353 -14.77 -24.05 -4.39
CA ALA A 353 -14.31 -23.82 -5.78
C ALA A 353 -13.66 -22.43 -6.03
N ARG A 354 -13.97 -21.42 -5.20
CA ARG A 354 -13.42 -20.06 -5.31
C ARG A 354 -12.31 -19.75 -4.30
N LEU A 355 -11.82 -20.76 -3.59
CA LEU A 355 -10.76 -20.58 -2.59
C LEU A 355 -9.47 -20.12 -3.25
N LYS A 356 -8.96 -18.97 -2.80
CA LYS A 356 -7.71 -18.35 -3.26
C LYS A 356 -6.59 -18.44 -2.23
N SER A 357 -6.93 -18.49 -0.96
CA SER A 357 -5.96 -18.55 0.13
C SER A 357 -6.38 -19.59 1.15
N LEU A 358 -5.48 -20.53 1.42
CA LEU A 358 -5.70 -21.61 2.37
C LEU A 358 -4.51 -21.73 3.31
N ASN A 359 -4.76 -21.56 4.61
CA ASN A 359 -3.75 -21.77 5.65
C ASN A 359 -4.05 -23.03 6.44
N LEU A 360 -3.17 -24.01 6.34
CA LEU A 360 -3.19 -25.33 6.98
C LEU A 360 -2.00 -25.50 7.94
N SER A 361 -1.34 -24.39 8.31
CA SER A 361 -0.14 -24.44 9.14
C SER A 361 -0.48 -24.94 10.54
N LYS A 362 0.42 -25.73 11.14
CA LYS A 362 0.29 -26.34 12.47
C LYS A 362 -0.87 -27.33 12.63
N ASP A 363 -1.51 -27.76 11.55
CA ASP A 363 -2.46 -28.85 11.57
C ASP A 363 -1.80 -30.24 11.42
N ASP A 364 -2.54 -31.28 11.77
CA ASP A 364 -2.11 -32.68 11.76
C ASP A 364 -2.32 -33.35 10.38
N ILE A 365 -2.27 -32.57 9.30
CA ILE A 365 -2.57 -33.01 7.92
C ILE A 365 -1.39 -33.79 7.35
N VAL A 366 -1.71 -34.94 6.75
CA VAL A 366 -0.75 -35.83 6.07
C VAL A 366 -1.10 -35.99 4.58
N ASP A 367 -2.38 -35.95 4.23
CA ASP A 367 -2.90 -36.15 2.87
C ASP A 367 -3.44 -34.83 2.30
N LEU A 368 -2.91 -34.43 1.14
CA LEU A 368 -3.29 -33.21 0.42
C LEU A 368 -4.11 -33.52 -0.85
N SER A 369 -4.49 -34.77 -1.09
CA SER A 369 -5.16 -35.18 -2.33
C SER A 369 -6.48 -34.45 -2.63
N ASN A 370 -7.14 -33.87 -1.61
CA ASN A 370 -8.34 -33.05 -1.79
C ASN A 370 -8.06 -31.64 -2.33
N ILE A 371 -6.87 -31.06 -2.10
CA ILE A 371 -6.60 -29.67 -2.52
C ILE A 371 -6.26 -29.54 -3.99
N LYS A 372 -5.94 -30.64 -4.69
CA LYS A 372 -5.65 -30.63 -6.14
C LYS A 372 -6.80 -30.11 -7.01
N TYR A 373 -8.03 -30.10 -6.48
CA TYR A 373 -9.22 -29.59 -7.19
C TYR A 373 -9.42 -28.07 -7.00
N LEU A 374 -8.53 -27.40 -6.27
CA LEU A 374 -8.61 -25.97 -5.96
C LEU A 374 -7.85 -25.14 -7.01
N ASP A 375 -8.31 -25.16 -8.27
CA ASP A 375 -7.64 -24.54 -9.43
C ASP A 375 -7.37 -23.03 -9.28
N ASN A 376 -8.15 -22.37 -8.41
CA ASN A 376 -8.06 -20.93 -8.14
C ASN A 376 -7.14 -20.59 -6.96
N LEU A 377 -6.49 -21.59 -6.34
CA LEU A 377 -5.65 -21.36 -5.17
C LEU A 377 -4.39 -20.58 -5.55
N GLU A 378 -4.23 -19.40 -4.96
CA GLU A 378 -3.11 -18.49 -5.19
C GLU A 378 -2.11 -18.53 -4.02
N GLN A 379 -2.56 -18.88 -2.81
CA GLN A 379 -1.73 -18.90 -1.61
C GLN A 379 -1.99 -20.16 -0.78
N LEU A 380 -0.93 -20.89 -0.45
CA LEU A 380 -0.98 -22.09 0.36
C LEU A 380 0.09 -22.05 1.46
N TYR A 381 -0.34 -22.25 2.70
CA TYR A 381 0.52 -22.25 3.88
C TYR A 381 0.41 -23.60 4.60
N LEU A 382 1.52 -24.30 4.73
CA LEU A 382 1.64 -25.67 5.25
C LEU A 382 2.70 -25.76 6.36
N ASN A 383 3.06 -24.63 7.00
CA ASN A 383 4.17 -24.58 7.95
C ASN A 383 3.90 -25.45 9.17
N GLY A 384 4.82 -26.36 9.50
CA GLY A 384 4.66 -27.29 10.61
C GLY A 384 3.48 -28.26 10.45
N SER A 385 3.01 -28.50 9.23
CA SER A 385 2.13 -29.63 8.93
C SER A 385 2.90 -30.95 8.94
N LYS A 386 2.19 -32.09 8.87
CA LYS A 386 2.78 -33.44 8.89
C LYS A 386 2.91 -34.06 7.51
N ILE A 387 2.84 -33.25 6.46
CA ILE A 387 3.04 -33.72 5.10
C ILE A 387 4.49 -34.14 4.90
N GLU A 388 4.71 -35.18 4.10
CA GLU A 388 6.05 -35.71 3.80
C GLU A 388 6.42 -35.57 2.32
N LYS A 389 5.46 -35.18 1.47
CA LYS A 389 5.61 -35.07 0.01
C LYS A 389 4.73 -33.97 -0.57
N LEU A 390 5.04 -33.56 -1.80
CA LEU A 390 4.40 -32.44 -2.49
C LEU A 390 3.62 -32.85 -3.76
N ASP A 391 3.49 -34.14 -4.08
CA ASP A 391 2.89 -34.65 -5.32
C ASP A 391 1.50 -34.04 -5.62
N ASP A 392 0.69 -33.78 -4.60
CA ASP A 392 -0.65 -33.23 -4.76
C ASP A 392 -0.67 -31.71 -5.12
N LEU A 393 0.50 -31.08 -5.24
CA LEU A 393 0.64 -29.66 -5.61
C LEU A 393 0.91 -29.43 -7.11
N GLU A 394 1.24 -30.47 -7.88
CA GLU A 394 1.72 -30.36 -9.28
C GLU A 394 0.80 -29.53 -10.18
N ASP A 395 -0.51 -29.71 -10.01
CA ASP A 395 -1.54 -29.08 -10.86
C ASP A 395 -1.97 -27.68 -10.37
N LEU A 396 -1.49 -27.22 -9.21
CA LEU A 396 -1.88 -25.93 -8.59
C LEU A 396 -1.17 -24.72 -9.23
N THR A 397 -1.18 -24.66 -10.56
CA THR A 397 -0.45 -23.68 -11.40
C THR A 397 -0.88 -22.22 -11.22
N SER A 398 -1.91 -21.95 -10.43
CA SER A 398 -2.33 -20.62 -10.00
C SER A 398 -1.58 -20.09 -8.77
N LEU A 399 -0.81 -20.95 -8.08
CA LEU A 399 -0.08 -20.58 -6.87
C LEU A 399 0.95 -19.48 -7.16
N LYS A 400 0.85 -18.41 -6.36
CA LYS A 400 1.81 -17.31 -6.26
C LYS A 400 2.63 -17.38 -4.99
N LYS A 401 2.09 -18.00 -3.95
CA LYS A 401 2.76 -18.14 -2.66
C LYS A 401 2.61 -19.54 -2.09
N LEU A 402 3.75 -20.15 -1.77
CA LEU A 402 3.82 -21.45 -1.12
C LEU A 402 4.76 -21.37 0.09
N GLN A 403 4.29 -21.85 1.23
CA GLN A 403 5.12 -21.99 2.43
C GLN A 403 5.02 -23.40 2.99
N VAL A 404 6.14 -24.10 3.04
CA VAL A 404 6.27 -25.45 3.58
C VAL A 404 7.53 -25.49 4.46
N CYS A 405 7.41 -25.02 5.70
CA CYS A 405 8.51 -25.02 6.67
C CYS A 405 8.39 -26.17 7.67
N GLY A 406 9.47 -26.91 7.95
CA GLY A 406 9.49 -27.92 9.01
C GLY A 406 8.81 -29.24 8.69
N ALA A 407 8.74 -29.63 7.40
CA ALA A 407 7.95 -30.78 6.93
C ALA A 407 8.82 -31.97 6.44
N LYS A 408 10.15 -31.92 6.63
CA LYS A 408 11.09 -32.98 6.20
C LYS A 408 11.01 -33.31 4.70
N ILE A 409 10.64 -32.33 3.90
CA ILE A 409 10.58 -32.48 2.45
C ILE A 409 12.00 -32.61 1.91
N SER A 410 12.23 -33.56 1.01
CA SER A 410 13.51 -33.71 0.31
C SER A 410 13.35 -33.59 -1.20
N ASP A 411 12.25 -34.14 -1.74
CA ASP A 411 11.87 -34.00 -3.15
C ASP A 411 10.95 -32.80 -3.36
N ILE A 412 11.41 -31.87 -4.19
CA ILE A 412 10.67 -30.67 -4.58
C ILE A 412 10.37 -30.63 -6.09
N SER A 413 10.57 -31.73 -6.82
CA SER A 413 10.16 -31.83 -8.22
C SER A 413 8.68 -31.55 -8.48
N PRO A 414 7.72 -31.86 -7.57
CA PRO A 414 6.32 -31.54 -7.80
C PRO A 414 6.00 -30.06 -8.01
N ILE A 415 6.88 -29.13 -7.56
CA ILE A 415 6.64 -27.69 -7.69
C ILE A 415 7.30 -27.07 -8.93
N GLU A 416 7.97 -27.85 -9.78
CA GLU A 416 8.75 -27.35 -10.93
C GLU A 416 7.92 -26.50 -11.91
N ASN A 417 6.63 -26.84 -12.08
CA ASN A 417 5.73 -26.21 -13.05
C ASN A 417 4.91 -25.05 -12.46
N LEU A 418 5.10 -24.73 -11.17
CA LEU A 418 4.40 -23.64 -10.48
C LEU A 418 5.00 -22.26 -10.80
N THR A 419 5.14 -21.97 -12.09
CA THR A 419 5.88 -20.82 -12.65
C THR A 419 5.29 -19.44 -12.28
N LYS A 420 4.09 -19.38 -11.70
CA LYS A 420 3.49 -18.15 -11.16
C LYS A 420 3.94 -17.83 -9.72
N LEU A 421 4.74 -18.69 -9.08
CA LEU A 421 5.25 -18.43 -7.74
C LEU A 421 6.09 -17.14 -7.70
N GLU A 422 5.70 -16.25 -6.81
CA GLU A 422 6.36 -14.99 -6.46
C GLU A 422 7.09 -15.12 -5.11
N THR A 423 6.55 -15.94 -4.20
CA THR A 423 7.13 -16.20 -2.87
C THR A 423 7.15 -17.69 -2.57
N LEU A 424 8.33 -18.21 -2.24
CA LEU A 424 8.53 -19.60 -1.86
C LEU A 424 9.35 -19.70 -0.57
N ASN A 425 8.80 -20.37 0.44
CA ASN A 425 9.52 -20.73 1.65
C ASN A 425 9.51 -22.25 1.81
N LEU A 426 10.69 -22.85 1.77
CA LEU A 426 10.94 -24.28 2.00
C LEU A 426 11.99 -24.47 3.11
N SER A 427 12.07 -23.53 4.06
CA SER A 427 13.06 -23.59 5.13
C SER A 427 12.81 -24.76 6.09
N ASP A 428 13.85 -25.24 6.78
CA ASP A 428 13.74 -26.31 7.79
C ASP A 428 13.17 -27.61 7.20
N ASN A 429 13.83 -28.11 6.14
CA ASN A 429 13.50 -29.36 5.46
C ASN A 429 14.79 -30.16 5.20
N ASP A 430 14.68 -31.26 4.45
CA ASP A 430 15.79 -32.17 4.12
C ASP A 430 16.24 -32.02 2.65
N ILE A 431 16.09 -30.82 2.07
CA ILE A 431 16.37 -30.56 0.66
C ILE A 431 17.88 -30.55 0.39
N THR A 432 18.28 -31.24 -0.68
CA THR A 432 19.67 -31.30 -1.15
C THR A 432 19.82 -30.82 -2.58
N ASP A 433 18.85 -31.15 -3.44
CA ASP A 433 18.77 -30.76 -4.85
C ASP A 433 17.68 -29.70 -5.04
N ILE A 434 18.01 -28.66 -5.81
CA ILE A 434 17.12 -27.53 -6.12
C ILE A 434 17.05 -27.24 -7.62
N GLU A 435 17.39 -28.21 -8.48
CA GLU A 435 17.29 -28.07 -9.94
C GLU A 435 15.87 -27.72 -10.41
N SER A 436 14.84 -28.24 -9.73
CA SER A 436 13.43 -27.98 -10.00
C SER A 436 13.03 -26.51 -9.89
N LEU A 437 13.83 -25.66 -9.23
CA LEU A 437 13.51 -24.24 -9.04
C LEU A 437 13.90 -23.35 -10.24
N LYS A 438 14.70 -23.85 -11.19
CA LYS A 438 15.32 -23.03 -12.25
C LYS A 438 14.34 -22.29 -13.16
N ASP A 439 13.11 -22.77 -13.33
CA ASP A 439 12.13 -22.15 -14.23
C ASP A 439 11.10 -21.27 -13.50
N LEU A 440 11.21 -21.13 -12.17
CA LEU A 440 10.34 -20.29 -11.34
C LEU A 440 10.72 -18.80 -11.40
N LYS A 441 10.83 -18.26 -12.61
CA LYS A 441 11.41 -16.93 -12.93
C LYS A 441 10.64 -15.73 -12.34
N ASN A 442 9.42 -15.95 -11.86
CA ASN A 442 8.63 -14.92 -11.19
C ASN A 442 8.95 -14.79 -9.69
N LEU A 443 9.82 -15.65 -9.13
CA LEU A 443 10.20 -15.57 -7.72
C LEU A 443 10.88 -14.23 -7.40
N GLU A 444 10.30 -13.53 -6.43
CA GLU A 444 10.83 -12.30 -5.83
C GLU A 444 11.44 -12.59 -4.45
N SER A 445 10.92 -13.60 -3.74
CA SER A 445 11.38 -13.99 -2.40
C SER A 445 11.53 -15.51 -2.30
N LEU A 446 12.73 -15.97 -1.95
CA LEU A 446 13.06 -17.38 -1.76
C LEU A 446 13.77 -17.62 -0.42
N ASP A 447 13.22 -18.55 0.37
CA ASP A 447 13.83 -19.01 1.62
C ASP A 447 14.05 -20.53 1.57
N LEU A 448 15.32 -20.93 1.57
CA LEU A 448 15.79 -22.32 1.58
C LEU A 448 16.63 -22.60 2.85
N SER A 449 16.49 -21.78 3.89
CA SER A 449 17.30 -21.89 5.10
C SER A 449 17.11 -23.23 5.81
N LYS A 450 18.10 -23.71 6.56
CA LYS A 450 18.04 -24.97 7.33
C LYS A 450 17.69 -26.18 6.43
N ASN A 451 18.46 -26.36 5.37
CA ASN A 451 18.41 -27.53 4.51
C ASN A 451 19.82 -28.15 4.42
N HIS A 452 20.05 -28.99 3.42
CA HIS A 452 21.32 -29.67 3.20
C HIS A 452 21.94 -29.32 1.85
N ILE A 453 21.61 -28.15 1.31
CA ILE A 453 22.00 -27.69 -0.02
C ILE A 453 23.51 -27.38 -0.06
N THR A 454 24.18 -27.82 -1.12
CA THR A 454 25.60 -27.51 -1.36
C THR A 454 25.85 -26.67 -2.61
N ASP A 455 25.00 -26.86 -3.62
CA ASP A 455 25.07 -26.20 -4.93
C ASP A 455 23.80 -25.38 -5.15
N ILE A 456 23.96 -24.16 -5.65
CA ILE A 456 22.87 -23.22 -5.90
C ILE A 456 22.93 -22.60 -7.31
N ASP A 457 23.73 -23.16 -8.21
CA ASP A 457 23.90 -22.62 -9.56
C ASP A 457 22.60 -22.72 -10.40
N SER A 458 21.67 -23.62 -10.06
CA SER A 458 20.33 -23.68 -10.69
C SER A 458 19.51 -22.40 -10.49
N LEU A 459 19.86 -21.55 -9.51
CA LEU A 459 19.17 -20.29 -9.22
C LEU A 459 19.59 -19.13 -10.15
N GLU A 460 20.55 -19.31 -11.05
CA GLU A 460 21.08 -18.26 -11.95
C GLU A 460 20.00 -17.57 -12.80
N SER A 461 18.94 -18.28 -13.15
CA SER A 461 17.82 -17.80 -13.95
C SER A 461 16.81 -16.93 -13.18
N LEU A 462 16.88 -16.89 -11.85
CA LEU A 462 15.93 -16.20 -10.98
C LEU A 462 16.26 -14.70 -10.84
N VAL A 463 16.26 -14.01 -11.97
CA VAL A 463 16.74 -12.62 -12.12
C VAL A 463 15.90 -11.58 -11.35
N ASN A 464 14.67 -11.93 -10.96
CA ASN A 464 13.73 -11.06 -10.24
C ASN A 464 13.84 -11.16 -8.70
N LEU A 465 14.74 -12.01 -8.17
CA LEU A 465 14.88 -12.17 -6.73
C LEU A 465 15.33 -10.87 -6.07
N THR A 466 14.54 -10.43 -5.09
CA THR A 466 14.82 -9.28 -4.20
C THR A 466 15.27 -9.75 -2.82
N SER A 467 14.84 -10.94 -2.40
CA SER A 467 15.18 -11.53 -1.10
C SER A 467 15.56 -13.01 -1.26
N LEU A 468 16.77 -13.37 -0.81
CA LEU A 468 17.28 -14.73 -0.81
C LEU A 468 17.83 -15.11 0.57
N SER A 469 17.26 -16.14 1.18
CA SER A 469 17.74 -16.71 2.45
C SER A 469 18.20 -18.15 2.25
N LEU A 470 19.45 -18.40 2.62
CA LEU A 470 20.18 -19.66 2.45
C LEU A 470 20.85 -20.10 3.76
N ASP A 471 20.44 -19.53 4.88
CA ASP A 471 21.05 -19.76 6.20
C ASP A 471 21.11 -21.26 6.54
N GLU A 472 22.11 -21.68 7.31
CA GLU A 472 22.18 -23.05 7.85
C GLU A 472 22.12 -24.14 6.77
N ASN A 473 22.93 -23.99 5.71
CA ASN A 473 23.14 -24.97 4.66
C ASN A 473 24.62 -25.40 4.58
N ASN A 474 25.02 -26.07 3.50
CA ASN A 474 26.39 -26.52 3.25
C ASN A 474 27.05 -25.79 2.06
N ILE A 475 26.57 -24.60 1.72
CA ILE A 475 26.95 -23.85 0.51
C ILE A 475 28.36 -23.27 0.65
N SER A 476 29.17 -23.41 -0.40
CA SER A 476 30.56 -22.91 -0.43
C SER A 476 30.80 -21.78 -1.44
N SER A 477 29.91 -21.64 -2.42
CA SER A 477 29.97 -20.66 -3.50
C SER A 477 28.62 -19.98 -3.65
N ILE A 478 28.63 -18.69 -3.97
CA ILE A 478 27.43 -17.88 -4.25
C ILE A 478 27.48 -17.26 -5.63
N ASN A 479 28.15 -17.92 -6.59
CA ASN A 479 28.38 -17.36 -7.93
C ASN A 479 27.09 -16.94 -8.65
N CYS A 480 26.01 -17.72 -8.48
CA CYS A 480 24.72 -17.42 -9.09
C CYS A 480 24.15 -16.04 -8.70
N THR A 481 24.53 -15.49 -7.53
CA THR A 481 24.07 -14.16 -7.09
C THR A 481 24.52 -13.03 -8.01
N ALA A 482 25.56 -13.23 -8.83
CA ALA A 482 25.99 -12.28 -9.85
C ALA A 482 24.92 -12.04 -10.93
N PHE A 483 23.96 -12.95 -11.08
CA PHE A 483 22.84 -12.87 -12.03
C PHE A 483 21.54 -12.35 -11.41
N MET A 484 21.57 -11.88 -10.15
CA MET A 484 20.40 -11.37 -9.41
C MET A 484 20.50 -9.85 -9.16
N PRO A 485 20.40 -9.00 -10.20
CA PRO A 485 20.63 -7.56 -10.08
C PRO A 485 19.62 -6.83 -9.17
N GLU A 486 18.45 -7.43 -8.95
CA GLU A 486 17.37 -6.90 -8.12
C GLU A 486 17.53 -7.22 -6.62
N LEU A 487 18.55 -7.99 -6.23
CA LEU A 487 18.71 -8.47 -4.87
C LEU A 487 18.92 -7.32 -3.86
N GLU A 488 18.01 -7.21 -2.89
CA GLU A 488 18.01 -6.21 -1.83
C GLU A 488 18.43 -6.81 -0.47
N THR A 489 18.11 -8.08 -0.23
CA THR A 489 18.48 -8.81 0.99
C THR A 489 19.09 -10.16 0.65
N LEU A 490 20.25 -10.46 1.24
CA LEU A 490 20.89 -11.77 1.17
C LEU A 490 21.25 -12.25 2.57
N SER A 491 20.83 -13.47 2.90
CA SER A 491 21.21 -14.18 4.12
C SER A 491 21.87 -15.50 3.77
N ILE A 492 23.10 -15.70 4.22
CA ILE A 492 23.94 -16.89 3.97
C ILE A 492 24.61 -17.36 5.28
N ASN A 493 24.02 -17.09 6.44
CA ASN A 493 24.61 -17.41 7.74
C ASN A 493 24.89 -18.91 7.86
N LYS A 494 25.90 -19.29 8.65
CA LYS A 494 26.20 -20.69 8.99
C LYS A 494 26.35 -21.58 7.76
N ASN A 495 27.15 -21.13 6.80
CA ASN A 495 27.50 -21.86 5.58
C ASN A 495 29.03 -22.06 5.51
N LYS A 496 29.54 -22.40 4.32
CA LYS A 496 30.97 -22.59 4.04
C LYS A 496 31.48 -21.58 3.01
N VAL A 497 30.80 -20.45 2.84
CA VAL A 497 31.12 -19.43 1.83
C VAL A 497 32.49 -18.82 2.12
N THR A 498 33.30 -18.68 1.06
CA THR A 498 34.70 -18.22 1.16
C THR A 498 34.94 -16.84 0.54
N SER A 499 34.03 -16.38 -0.33
CA SER A 499 34.18 -15.10 -1.06
C SER A 499 32.83 -14.43 -1.30
N LEU A 500 32.84 -13.09 -1.24
CA LEU A 500 31.70 -12.24 -1.60
C LEU A 500 31.86 -11.59 -2.98
N ILE A 501 32.90 -11.94 -3.76
CA ILE A 501 33.18 -11.35 -5.08
C ILE A 501 31.97 -11.38 -6.03
N PRO A 502 31.13 -12.44 -6.07
CA PRO A 502 29.93 -12.44 -6.90
C PRO A 502 28.97 -11.26 -6.64
N LEU A 503 29.02 -10.67 -5.43
CA LEU A 503 28.15 -9.56 -5.05
C LEU A 503 28.46 -8.22 -5.72
N LYS A 504 29.51 -8.14 -6.55
CA LYS A 504 29.91 -6.90 -7.25
C LYS A 504 28.79 -6.32 -8.11
N SER A 505 27.86 -7.14 -8.59
CA SER A 505 26.73 -6.74 -9.44
C SER A 505 25.48 -6.29 -8.66
N ASN A 506 25.36 -6.64 -7.37
CA ASN A 506 24.13 -6.45 -6.57
C ASN A 506 24.05 -5.02 -5.98
N THR A 507 24.03 -4.01 -6.84
CA THR A 507 24.06 -2.59 -6.43
C THR A 507 22.82 -2.13 -5.64
N LYS A 508 21.75 -2.92 -5.61
CA LYS A 508 20.53 -2.68 -4.83
C LYS A 508 20.57 -3.26 -3.42
N LEU A 509 21.59 -4.07 -3.08
CA LEU A 509 21.69 -4.75 -1.80
C LEU A 509 21.71 -3.76 -0.63
N THR A 510 20.78 -3.92 0.31
CA THR A 510 20.62 -3.10 1.51
C THR A 510 20.98 -3.84 2.80
N ARG A 511 20.87 -5.17 2.78
CA ARG A 511 21.13 -6.03 3.95
C ARG A 511 21.86 -7.30 3.54
N LEU A 512 23.00 -7.57 4.20
CA LEU A 512 23.81 -8.77 4.03
C LEU A 512 24.07 -9.43 5.38
N LEU A 513 23.63 -10.68 5.54
CA LEU A 513 23.90 -11.50 6.72
C LEU A 513 24.78 -12.69 6.30
N ALA A 514 26.02 -12.73 6.80
CA ALA A 514 27.03 -13.72 6.43
C ALA A 514 27.81 -14.25 7.65
N ASP A 515 27.13 -14.31 8.79
CA ASP A 515 27.68 -14.82 10.04
C ASP A 515 28.09 -16.30 9.90
N GLU A 516 29.10 -16.73 10.65
CA GLU A 516 29.53 -18.13 10.73
C GLU A 516 29.86 -18.78 9.37
N ASN A 517 30.68 -18.12 8.57
CA ASN A 517 31.19 -18.62 7.28
C ASN A 517 32.72 -18.81 7.31
N LYS A 518 33.35 -18.87 6.13
CA LYS A 518 34.81 -19.00 5.95
C LYS A 518 35.40 -17.77 5.24
N LEU A 519 34.75 -16.61 5.33
CA LEU A 519 35.19 -15.38 4.68
C LEU A 519 36.53 -14.91 5.27
N THR A 520 37.42 -14.43 4.39
CA THR A 520 38.72 -13.84 4.78
C THR A 520 38.83 -12.35 4.46
N SER A 521 37.96 -11.85 3.59
CA SER A 521 37.80 -10.44 3.27
C SER A 521 36.34 -10.13 2.99
N LEU A 522 36.00 -8.84 3.00
CA LEU A 522 34.72 -8.34 2.51
C LEU A 522 34.78 -7.96 1.01
N GLU A 523 35.82 -8.36 0.27
CA GLU A 523 35.93 -8.01 -1.14
C GLU A 523 34.71 -8.52 -1.93
N GLY A 524 34.10 -7.62 -2.70
CA GLY A 524 32.91 -7.89 -3.49
C GLY A 524 31.77 -6.93 -3.22
N ILE A 525 31.65 -6.44 -1.97
CA ILE A 525 30.59 -5.51 -1.57
C ILE A 525 30.94 -4.04 -1.85
N ASN A 526 32.11 -3.74 -2.41
CA ASN A 526 32.56 -2.36 -2.65
C ASN A 526 31.59 -1.55 -3.55
N SER A 527 30.78 -2.24 -4.35
CA SER A 527 29.79 -1.65 -5.28
C SER A 527 28.38 -1.58 -4.70
N THR A 528 28.12 -2.18 -3.52
CA THR A 528 26.79 -2.23 -2.91
C THR A 528 26.54 -0.96 -2.08
N VAL A 529 26.64 0.21 -2.71
CA VAL A 529 26.63 1.52 -2.02
C VAL A 529 25.36 1.83 -1.23
N LYS A 530 24.26 1.08 -1.45
CA LYS A 530 23.01 1.16 -0.69
C LYS A 530 22.99 0.30 0.58
N LEU A 531 24.06 -0.43 0.87
CA LEU A 531 24.13 -1.34 2.02
C LEU A 531 24.01 -0.56 3.33
N LYS A 532 23.04 -0.93 4.15
CA LYS A 532 22.75 -0.33 5.46
C LYS A 532 23.14 -1.24 6.60
N GLU A 533 23.01 -2.55 6.42
CA GLU A 533 23.35 -3.56 7.41
C GLU A 533 24.27 -4.62 6.82
N ILE A 534 25.38 -4.86 7.50
CA ILE A 534 26.24 -6.01 7.26
C ILE A 534 26.54 -6.75 8.57
N ARG A 535 26.36 -8.07 8.54
CA ARG A 535 26.83 -8.98 9.57
C ARG A 535 27.74 -10.03 8.97
N GLY A 536 28.90 -10.22 9.59
CA GLY A 536 29.92 -11.18 9.18
C GLY A 536 30.66 -11.73 10.39
N ASP A 537 29.92 -11.97 11.47
CA ASP A 537 30.45 -12.46 12.74
C ASP A 537 31.02 -13.87 12.56
N SER A 538 31.96 -14.27 13.42
CA SER A 538 32.53 -15.62 13.48
C SER A 538 33.07 -16.14 12.14
N ASN A 539 33.80 -15.28 11.42
CA ASN A 539 34.50 -15.61 10.17
C ASN A 539 36.03 -15.59 10.39
N LYS A 540 36.81 -15.41 9.31
CA LYS A 540 38.27 -15.19 9.34
C LYS A 540 38.65 -13.87 8.67
N ILE A 541 37.77 -12.88 8.71
CA ILE A 541 37.90 -11.62 7.98
C ILE A 541 39.10 -10.85 8.52
N LYS A 542 39.99 -10.44 7.63
CA LYS A 542 41.14 -9.56 7.91
C LYS A 542 41.00 -8.23 7.20
N ASP A 543 40.55 -8.29 5.96
CA ASP A 543 40.44 -7.15 5.06
C ASP A 543 38.99 -6.67 4.96
N ILE A 544 38.77 -5.45 5.45
CA ILE A 544 37.49 -4.73 5.40
C ILE A 544 37.58 -3.47 4.54
N SER A 545 38.58 -3.37 3.65
CA SER A 545 38.76 -2.24 2.72
C SER A 545 37.52 -1.98 1.86
N ALA A 546 36.70 -3.01 1.63
CA ALA A 546 35.45 -2.90 0.90
C ALA A 546 34.44 -1.92 1.50
N LEU A 547 34.55 -1.62 2.80
CA LEU A 547 33.66 -0.69 3.48
C LEU A 547 33.96 0.79 3.18
N GLU A 548 35.10 1.14 2.56
CA GLU A 548 35.56 2.54 2.43
C GLU A 548 34.56 3.47 1.71
N LYS A 549 33.73 2.92 0.82
CA LYS A 549 32.74 3.67 0.02
C LYS A 549 31.31 3.53 0.53
N LEU A 550 31.06 2.74 1.57
CA LEU A 550 29.72 2.40 2.05
C LEU A 550 29.26 3.39 3.13
N ASN A 551 29.03 4.64 2.71
CA ASN A 551 28.76 5.75 3.63
C ASN A 551 27.38 5.68 4.31
N ASP A 552 26.46 4.89 3.77
CA ASP A 552 25.08 4.73 4.25
C ASP A 552 24.93 3.60 5.28
N LEU A 553 26.03 2.93 5.64
CA LEU A 553 26.03 1.88 6.67
C LEU A 553 25.52 2.41 8.00
N GLN A 554 24.58 1.68 8.60
CA GLN A 554 23.95 1.98 9.88
C GLN A 554 24.34 0.95 10.95
N LEU A 555 24.46 -0.32 10.54
CA LEU A 555 24.86 -1.43 11.40
C LEU A 555 25.99 -2.23 10.74
N VAL A 556 27.08 -2.41 11.48
CA VAL A 556 28.20 -3.28 11.09
C VAL A 556 28.50 -4.22 12.25
N SER A 557 28.36 -5.53 12.02
CA SER A 557 28.76 -6.57 12.97
C SER A 557 29.83 -7.46 12.34
N LEU A 558 31.02 -7.49 12.93
CA LEU A 558 32.17 -8.29 12.51
C LEU A 558 32.86 -8.91 13.73
N ILE A 559 32.07 -9.35 14.71
CA ILE A 559 32.53 -9.97 15.96
C ILE A 559 33.32 -11.25 15.64
N LYS A 560 34.36 -11.55 16.41
CA LYS A 560 35.12 -12.81 16.31
C LYS A 560 35.69 -13.03 14.89
N ASN A 561 36.55 -12.11 14.48
CA ASN A 561 37.28 -12.15 13.22
C ASN A 561 38.79 -11.93 13.47
N GLU A 562 39.55 -11.62 12.42
CA GLU A 562 40.99 -11.35 12.49
C GLU A 562 41.35 -9.91 12.08
N ILE A 563 40.43 -8.96 12.27
CA ILE A 563 40.57 -7.57 11.84
C ILE A 563 41.57 -6.84 12.73
N SER A 564 42.46 -6.05 12.13
CA SER A 564 43.41 -5.19 12.86
C SER A 564 43.42 -3.76 12.37
N ASP A 565 43.18 -3.55 11.07
CA ASP A 565 43.06 -2.24 10.44
C ASP A 565 41.58 -1.92 10.18
N ILE A 566 41.11 -0.80 10.72
CA ILE A 566 39.75 -0.29 10.54
C ILE A 566 39.70 1.06 9.81
N THR A 567 40.78 1.45 9.13
CA THR A 567 40.90 2.72 8.39
C THR A 567 39.78 2.94 7.38
N SER A 568 39.25 1.86 6.78
CA SER A 568 38.14 1.93 5.83
C SER A 568 36.85 2.47 6.45
N LEU A 569 36.68 2.41 7.77
CA LEU A 569 35.49 2.93 8.44
C LEU A 569 35.45 4.46 8.57
N LYS A 570 36.54 5.18 8.30
CA LYS A 570 36.66 6.65 8.52
C LYS A 570 35.54 7.49 7.90
N ASN A 571 34.96 7.02 6.79
CA ASN A 571 33.92 7.74 6.04
C ASN A 571 32.49 7.27 6.38
N ALA A 572 32.32 6.15 7.08
CA ALA A 572 31.02 5.54 7.39
C ALA A 572 30.35 6.22 8.59
N LYS A 573 30.15 7.55 8.50
CA LYS A 573 29.64 8.39 9.60
C LYS A 573 28.17 8.16 9.95
N SER A 574 27.45 7.39 9.13
CA SER A 574 26.05 7.01 9.35
C SER A 574 25.90 5.85 10.35
N ILE A 575 27.00 5.18 10.74
CA ILE A 575 26.95 4.02 11.62
C ILE A 575 26.40 4.43 13.00
N GLN A 576 25.38 3.70 13.43
CA GLN A 576 24.76 3.84 14.75
C GLN A 576 25.11 2.68 15.68
N SER A 577 25.36 1.50 15.13
CA SER A 577 25.73 0.31 15.91
C SER A 577 26.92 -0.41 15.26
N LEU A 578 28.02 -0.49 15.99
CA LEU A 578 29.27 -1.10 15.55
C LEU A 578 29.70 -2.18 16.53
N TYR A 579 29.83 -3.40 16.03
CA TYR A 579 30.25 -4.56 16.80
C TYR A 579 31.53 -5.16 16.22
N LEU A 580 32.64 -4.96 16.93
CA LEU A 580 33.97 -5.39 16.54
C LEU A 580 34.68 -6.18 17.65
N SER A 581 33.94 -6.68 18.64
CA SER A 581 34.51 -7.46 19.73
C SER A 581 35.21 -8.73 19.23
N ASN A 582 36.22 -9.21 19.96
CA ASN A 582 37.02 -10.39 19.62
C ASN A 582 37.73 -10.25 18.26
N ASN A 583 38.55 -9.21 18.11
CA ASN A 583 39.40 -8.97 16.94
C ASN A 583 40.85 -8.70 17.38
N LYS A 584 41.65 -8.08 16.52
CA LYS A 584 43.06 -7.74 16.75
C LYS A 584 43.29 -6.22 16.63
N ILE A 585 42.26 -5.41 16.90
CA ILE A 585 42.27 -3.94 16.71
C ILE A 585 43.09 -3.29 17.82
N SER A 586 43.90 -2.29 17.47
CA SER A 586 44.67 -1.49 18.43
C SER A 586 44.52 0.01 18.19
N ASP A 587 44.44 0.42 16.92
CA ASP A 587 44.17 1.80 16.52
C ASP A 587 42.67 1.99 16.22
N ILE A 588 42.05 2.93 16.94
CA ILE A 588 40.65 3.32 16.76
C ILE A 588 40.49 4.79 16.34
N VAL A 589 41.56 5.47 15.90
CA VAL A 589 41.51 6.82 15.32
C VAL A 589 40.48 6.94 14.19
N PRO A 590 40.28 5.94 13.30
CA PRO A 590 39.24 6.00 12.26
C PRO A 590 37.81 6.24 12.77
N LEU A 591 37.55 6.01 14.06
CA LEU A 591 36.22 6.21 14.67
C LEU A 591 35.96 7.65 15.16
N SER A 592 36.96 8.54 15.13
CA SER A 592 36.94 9.85 15.82
C SER A 592 35.80 10.81 15.43
N GLU A 593 35.23 10.65 14.23
CA GLU A 593 34.18 11.53 13.68
C GLU A 593 32.81 10.83 13.54
N MET A 594 32.59 9.72 14.24
CA MET A 594 31.31 8.98 14.20
C MET A 594 30.29 9.54 15.20
N ASP A 595 29.81 10.76 14.96
CA ASP A 595 28.91 11.48 15.88
C ASP A 595 27.51 10.84 16.03
N ASN A 596 27.11 9.97 15.09
CA ASN A 596 25.83 9.24 15.12
C ASN A 596 25.89 7.93 15.92
N MET A 597 27.05 7.55 16.45
CA MET A 597 27.23 6.29 17.16
C MET A 597 26.33 6.22 18.41
N VAL A 598 25.59 5.12 18.54
CA VAL A 598 24.72 4.83 19.69
C VAL A 598 25.24 3.64 20.48
N ARG A 599 25.73 2.60 19.79
CA ARG A 599 26.24 1.36 20.39
C ARG A 599 27.59 0.99 19.81
N LEU A 600 28.58 0.84 20.67
CA LEU A 600 29.94 0.48 20.28
C LEU A 600 30.46 -0.67 21.15
N TYR A 601 30.77 -1.79 20.50
CA TYR A 601 31.31 -2.98 21.13
C TYR A 601 32.71 -3.27 20.58
N LEU A 602 33.72 -3.14 21.44
CA LEU A 602 35.14 -3.25 21.13
C LEU A 602 35.88 -4.19 22.09
N ASP A 603 35.16 -5.02 22.84
CA ASP A 603 35.73 -5.93 23.82
C ASP A 603 36.71 -6.92 23.20
N SER A 604 37.65 -7.44 23.99
CA SER A 604 38.58 -8.48 23.54
C SER A 604 39.34 -8.07 22.29
N ASN A 605 40.01 -6.91 22.37
CA ASN A 605 40.91 -6.35 21.35
C ASN A 605 42.28 -6.03 21.98
N LYS A 606 43.05 -5.10 21.40
CA LYS A 606 44.37 -4.65 21.86
C LYS A 606 44.42 -3.12 21.97
N ILE A 607 43.30 -2.52 22.39
CA ILE A 607 43.13 -1.07 22.43
C ILE A 607 43.73 -0.53 23.73
N SER A 608 44.52 0.53 23.62
CA SER A 608 45.07 1.25 24.78
C SER A 608 44.70 2.73 24.76
N ASP A 609 44.71 3.37 23.59
CA ASP A 609 44.25 4.76 23.43
C ASP A 609 42.77 4.82 23.04
N ILE A 610 41.98 5.41 23.94
CA ILE A 610 40.54 5.65 23.76
C ILE A 610 40.19 7.12 23.53
N ALA A 611 41.17 8.00 23.32
CA ALA A 611 40.93 9.41 22.99
C ALA A 611 39.99 9.63 21.78
N PRO A 612 40.03 8.80 20.71
CA PRO A 612 39.10 8.89 19.59
C PRO A 612 37.61 8.82 19.97
N LEU A 613 37.26 8.21 21.12
CA LEU A 613 35.87 8.05 21.54
C LEU A 613 35.28 9.32 22.19
N SER A 614 36.11 10.30 22.55
CA SER A 614 35.72 11.44 23.40
C SER A 614 34.67 12.38 22.81
N SER A 615 34.48 12.36 21.49
CA SER A 615 33.53 13.20 20.74
C SER A 615 32.13 12.58 20.59
N MET A 616 31.94 11.29 20.89
CA MET A 616 30.72 10.52 20.59
C MET A 616 29.54 10.84 21.55
N LYS A 617 29.05 12.07 21.55
CA LYS A 617 28.05 12.61 22.50
C LYS A 617 26.70 11.88 22.51
N ASN A 618 26.40 11.09 21.47
CA ASN A 618 25.18 10.31 21.35
C ASN A 618 25.32 8.85 21.81
N LEU A 619 26.53 8.43 22.19
CA LEU A 619 26.81 7.07 22.61
C LEU A 619 26.04 6.73 23.88
N LYS A 620 25.33 5.59 23.84
CA LYS A 620 24.54 5.06 24.96
C LYS A 620 25.12 3.79 25.54
N THR A 621 25.79 3.00 24.71
CA THR A 621 26.32 1.69 25.10
C THR A 621 27.75 1.58 24.61
N LEU A 622 28.69 1.37 25.54
CA LEU A 622 30.11 1.22 25.26
C LEU A 622 30.66 0.02 26.00
N TYR A 623 31.21 -0.91 25.23
CA TYR A 623 31.84 -2.12 25.73
C TYR A 623 33.31 -2.16 25.28
N LEU A 624 34.22 -2.15 26.25
CA LEU A 624 35.67 -2.06 26.09
C LEU A 624 36.41 -3.13 26.92
N SER A 625 35.69 -4.13 27.42
CA SER A 625 36.27 -5.12 28.31
C SER A 625 37.43 -5.88 27.65
N LYS A 626 38.39 -6.38 28.43
CA LYS A 626 39.50 -7.20 27.93
C LYS A 626 40.30 -6.50 26.81
N ASN A 627 40.86 -5.34 27.15
CA ASN A 627 41.76 -4.53 26.32
C ASN A 627 43.00 -4.14 27.14
N ASP A 628 43.83 -3.22 26.64
CA ASP A 628 45.05 -2.71 27.29
C ASP A 628 44.85 -1.28 27.83
N ILE A 629 43.64 -0.95 28.31
CA ILE A 629 43.27 0.40 28.75
C ILE A 629 43.71 0.63 30.20
N THR A 630 44.35 1.77 30.44
CA THR A 630 44.82 2.15 31.79
C THR A 630 44.08 3.36 32.37
N SER A 631 43.38 4.13 31.54
CA SER A 631 42.64 5.33 31.99
C SER A 631 41.40 5.58 31.14
N ILE A 632 40.29 5.90 31.82
CA ILE A 632 39.03 6.31 31.18
C ILE A 632 38.80 7.83 31.20
N SER A 633 39.84 8.62 31.49
CA SER A 633 39.75 10.10 31.60
C SER A 633 39.15 10.79 30.37
N LYS A 634 39.30 10.21 29.18
CA LYS A 634 38.78 10.73 27.91
C LYS A 634 37.27 10.53 27.72
N LEU A 635 36.64 9.67 28.52
CA LEU A 635 35.21 9.34 28.40
C LEU A 635 34.29 10.31 29.17
N GLY A 636 34.84 11.25 29.96
CA GLY A 636 34.04 12.13 30.82
C GLY A 636 33.00 13.00 30.10
N ASN A 637 33.14 13.22 28.79
CA ASN A 637 32.18 14.02 28.00
C ASN A 637 30.98 13.20 27.49
N LEU A 638 30.94 11.89 27.70
CA LEU A 638 29.89 10.99 27.22
C LEU A 638 28.68 10.99 28.17
N THR A 639 28.05 12.15 28.32
CA THR A 639 27.00 12.37 29.34
C THR A 639 25.72 11.57 29.12
N LYS A 640 25.50 11.04 27.91
CA LYS A 640 24.35 10.20 27.54
C LYS A 640 24.61 8.69 27.69
N LEU A 641 25.81 8.30 28.10
CA LEU A 641 26.17 6.90 28.23
C LEU A 641 25.32 6.24 29.33
N GLU A 642 24.65 5.15 28.99
CA GLU A 642 23.75 4.39 29.87
C GLU A 642 24.41 3.09 30.37
N THR A 643 25.26 2.48 29.54
CA THR A 643 26.01 1.27 29.88
C THR A 643 27.48 1.44 29.51
N LEU A 644 28.36 1.17 30.48
CA LEU A 644 29.81 1.16 30.30
C LEU A 644 30.39 -0.15 30.83
N ASP A 645 31.04 -0.91 29.97
CA ASP A 645 31.85 -2.07 30.37
C ASP A 645 33.32 -1.78 30.09
N VAL A 646 34.13 -1.79 31.15
CA VAL A 646 35.59 -1.62 31.10
C VAL A 646 36.30 -2.71 31.89
N GLY A 647 35.63 -3.83 32.15
CA GLY A 647 36.21 -4.97 32.86
C GLY A 647 37.46 -5.53 32.19
N ASP A 648 38.26 -6.30 32.90
CA ASP A 648 39.48 -6.95 32.39
C ASP A 648 40.45 -5.95 31.72
N ASN A 649 40.63 -4.78 32.34
CA ASN A 649 41.59 -3.74 31.96
C ASN A 649 42.35 -3.27 33.21
N SER A 650 43.50 -2.61 33.04
CA SER A 650 44.32 -2.08 34.16
C SER A 650 43.90 -0.67 34.58
N ILE A 651 42.60 -0.48 34.83
CA ILE A 651 42.02 0.83 35.19
C ILE A 651 42.06 1.01 36.71
N TYR A 652 42.60 2.15 37.14
CA TYR A 652 42.65 2.53 38.56
C TYR A 652 41.68 3.67 38.91
N ASP A 653 41.58 4.69 38.06
CA ASP A 653 40.76 5.89 38.29
C ASP A 653 39.48 5.86 37.46
N ILE A 654 38.35 5.86 38.17
CA ILE A 654 37.00 5.92 37.60
C ILE A 654 36.29 7.25 37.84
N SER A 655 36.97 8.28 38.34
CA SER A 655 36.38 9.62 38.55
C SER A 655 35.62 10.22 37.35
N PRO A 656 35.93 9.90 36.07
CA PRO A 656 35.15 10.37 34.92
C PRO A 656 33.70 9.90 34.89
N ILE A 657 33.30 8.84 35.61
CA ILE A 657 31.90 8.40 35.64
C ILE A 657 30.99 9.44 36.31
N ASN A 658 31.55 10.32 37.15
CA ASN A 658 30.77 11.36 37.85
C ASN A 658 30.11 12.37 36.89
N SER A 659 30.61 12.51 35.66
CA SER A 659 29.99 13.35 34.63
C SER A 659 29.02 12.58 33.73
N MET A 660 28.96 11.24 33.82
CA MET A 660 28.08 10.37 33.03
C MET A 660 26.67 10.30 33.67
N ARG A 661 25.91 11.39 33.55
CA ARG A 661 24.62 11.56 34.25
C ARG A 661 23.53 10.54 33.88
N SER A 662 23.68 9.82 32.77
CA SER A 662 22.72 8.81 32.32
C SER A 662 23.16 7.38 32.63
N LEU A 663 24.31 7.18 33.28
CA LEU A 663 24.89 5.86 33.53
C LEU A 663 23.98 5.06 34.46
N LYS A 664 23.67 3.83 34.05
CA LYS A 664 22.83 2.87 34.78
C LYS A 664 23.54 1.57 35.05
N ASN A 665 24.38 1.10 34.12
CA ASN A 665 25.09 -0.17 34.25
C ASN A 665 26.59 0.07 34.08
N LEU A 666 27.38 -0.42 35.04
CA LEU A 666 28.84 -0.29 35.05
C LEU A 666 29.49 -1.63 35.39
N THR A 667 30.33 -2.14 34.49
CA THR A 667 31.12 -3.36 34.72
C THR A 667 32.59 -2.99 34.97
N LEU A 668 33.12 -3.43 36.11
CA LEU A 668 34.49 -3.19 36.60
C LEU A 668 35.23 -4.49 36.97
N THR A 669 34.72 -5.65 36.53
CA THR A 669 35.30 -6.95 36.85
C THR A 669 36.78 -7.00 36.49
N ASN A 670 37.63 -7.53 37.39
CA ASN A 670 39.07 -7.69 37.15
C ASN A 670 39.78 -6.38 36.73
N THR A 671 39.51 -5.29 37.45
CA THR A 671 40.20 -3.99 37.32
C THR A 671 41.06 -3.68 38.55
N ASP A 672 41.92 -2.66 38.45
CA ASP A 672 42.76 -2.17 39.56
C ASP A 672 42.05 -1.15 40.47
N VAL A 673 40.73 -0.97 40.31
CA VAL A 673 39.93 0.00 41.07
C VAL A 673 39.81 -0.46 42.54
N PRO A 674 40.23 0.36 43.52
CA PRO A 674 40.08 0.01 44.93
C PRO A 674 38.61 -0.18 45.34
N LYS A 675 38.31 -1.25 46.09
CA LYS A 675 36.94 -1.55 46.58
C LYS A 675 36.23 -0.40 47.28
N TYR A 676 36.95 0.45 48.02
CA TYR A 676 36.35 1.59 48.69
C TYR A 676 35.83 2.66 47.71
N ILE A 677 36.46 2.78 46.53
CA ILE A 677 35.99 3.64 45.44
C ILE A 677 34.74 3.03 44.83
N ILE A 678 34.73 1.72 44.57
CA ILE A 678 33.56 1.00 44.03
C ILE A 678 32.35 1.15 44.97
N ASN A 679 32.55 0.94 46.27
CA ASN A 679 31.52 1.14 47.29
C ASN A 679 31.01 2.58 47.42
N SER A 680 31.72 3.57 46.85
CA SER A 680 31.33 4.98 46.87
C SER A 680 30.48 5.40 45.67
N ILE A 681 30.31 4.52 44.68
CA ILE A 681 29.48 4.77 43.49
C ILE A 681 28.01 4.92 43.90
N SER A 682 27.25 5.74 43.17
CA SER A 682 25.81 5.94 43.41
C SER A 682 25.06 4.60 43.37
N LYS A 683 24.11 4.42 44.31
CA LYS A 683 23.24 3.23 44.36
C LYS A 683 22.27 3.09 43.18
N ASP A 684 22.09 4.17 42.42
CA ASP A 684 21.25 4.17 41.22
C ASP A 684 21.96 3.54 40.00
N ILE A 685 23.26 3.23 40.13
CA ILE A 685 24.07 2.54 39.13
C ILE A 685 24.20 1.08 39.56
N ASP A 686 23.78 0.16 38.69
CA ASP A 686 24.03 -1.27 38.83
C ASP A 686 25.49 -1.57 38.49
N VAL A 687 26.25 -2.03 39.48
CA VAL A 687 27.69 -2.27 39.36
C VAL A 687 27.97 -3.77 39.44
N THR A 688 28.67 -4.29 38.42
CA THR A 688 29.23 -5.65 38.41
C THR A 688 30.75 -5.54 38.60
N ASP A 689 31.28 -6.00 39.73
CA ASP A 689 32.69 -5.82 40.13
C ASP A 689 33.44 -7.11 40.53
#